data_AF-A0A2D8UWJ4-F1
#
_entry.id   AF-A0A2D8UWJ4-F1
#
_cell.length_a   1.000
_cell.length_b   1.000
_cell.length_c   1.000
_cell.angle_alpha   90.00
_cell.angle_beta   90.00
_cell.angle_gamma   90.00
#
_symmetry.space_group_name_H-M   'P 1'
#
loop_
_entity.id
_entity.type
_entity.pdbx_description
1 polymer ?
#
loop_
_entity_poly.entity_id
_entity_poly.type
_entity_poly.pdbx_seq_one_letter_code
_entity_poly.pdbx_strand_id
1 'polypeptide(L)'
;MICRIHHLACLVGMVFCVCAPWQACAATPLEWKEHEVVVFLGGANTVSMQKAGYLEALLTQQFARAHPIFRDLSWESDTVFEQGTVIERWREQAHFDEDGGLGDLNQQLKRCGATMIFAQFGQSESMEGEGKLSAFTKAYEQLIESWLQEKYQVVLLTPTPFEGPASPHLPNLALHNRLLAQYVEAIKQLGRDYRLIVVDLFHAPQNAQTDNGRHLLPEAHPALANQIAAQLGVDLALSERPVGLRQAIIEKHQLWLDYWRPTNWKLLFGDDARRHFTTGPTSLRQEWASLLPLIEKAERRIDQIANNRKDPGLKRPDPEILHAHPEADISKEQEAFTLPEGFSVNLFASEAQGLTSPLNARWDPAGHMYVTVTTTYPHAFPGARPDDKIIRLVDSNQDGFADHSTVFADGLNIPTGIEWGHGGIYVGQHTELLFLKDTDGDGRADERKVLLSGFGDGDSHQTINSFIWSPDGQLYFGHGDGCESRVETPWGTSRLFNAGYFKLRPNRLKLIPFLEGHMGPGNPWGIGFDPWGQGFGVDGAGGISWLTPAQVPTTHRRRLPRIGKPGGYCGITYLDGQALPASMRGSFAIGDYKANRVSRFSLSSQDSGFLLRWEEPLLSSSHRNFRPVDVKQGPDGAIYVVDWYNPITCHQDDAFRDPTRDKAQGRIWRVSANIHQEGSPPADSLDLLTAPLDRVVESLTSPDAWTRYQAKRALTTHPEDAVEMALERWVNALDEKASDPGFGHYQGLMAFATMEVVRPTLLKRLLKAPDARVRAGATKLIGRWHDRLESPLAYLSKCIDDPDPRVRLEAIVSCAAIPSEASLQIAVKAIDHDMDSWTDYALRQTIRQLSPHWLPTLKEGHSRIDHPSHLAFILNEMRDVEAIAALKALLERNQLSDQETKRAIISILAHGDPKDIHRYALDLKAHIRKGQYQAASHAEILEALCDILTSNPVKVTEQAQQALLSLAMGPEKDIRVQAIRLLGLTRCEEASEMMVALATHEEESPELRAAAIATLGKLHGPESVGILGQ
;
A
#
# COMPACT_ATOMS: atom_id res chain seq x y z
N MET A 1 -67.90 -19.30 -12.62
CA MET A 1 -68.02 -20.58 -13.36
C MET A 1 -67.15 -21.58 -12.60
N ILE A 2 -67.67 -22.63 -11.94
CA ILE A 2 -68.49 -23.78 -12.39
C ILE A 2 -67.60 -24.92 -12.94
N CYS A 3 -67.62 -26.06 -12.22
CA CYS A 3 -67.11 -27.43 -12.52
C CYS A 3 -65.64 -27.60 -12.97
N ARG A 4 -64.80 -28.52 -12.44
CA ARG A 4 -64.91 -29.96 -12.05
C ARG A 4 -65.19 -30.93 -13.21
N ILE A 5 -64.33 -31.94 -13.40
CA ILE A 5 -64.64 -33.39 -13.32
C ILE A 5 -63.36 -34.24 -13.60
N HIS A 6 -63.02 -35.10 -12.62
CA HIS A 6 -62.38 -36.46 -12.60
C HIS A 6 -61.47 -36.98 -13.75
N HIS A 7 -60.64 -38.04 -13.63
CA HIS A 7 -60.36 -39.09 -12.62
C HIS A 7 -58.79 -39.21 -12.43
N LEU A 8 -58.14 -40.14 -11.71
CA LEU A 8 -58.54 -41.37 -10.98
C LEU A 8 -57.76 -41.53 -9.63
N ALA A 9 -57.23 -42.72 -9.31
CA ALA A 9 -56.84 -43.16 -7.97
C ALA A 9 -55.57 -44.06 -7.93
N CYS A 10 -55.13 -44.39 -6.69
CA CYS A 10 -54.09 -45.36 -6.30
C CYS A 10 -52.63 -44.98 -6.66
N LEU A 11 -51.69 -44.89 -5.71
CA LEU A 11 -51.40 -45.86 -4.65
C LEU A 11 -50.99 -45.19 -3.32
N VAL A 12 -51.35 -45.78 -2.17
CA VAL A 12 -50.93 -45.31 -0.84
C VAL A 12 -49.72 -46.10 -0.37
N GLY A 13 -48.59 -45.41 -0.17
CA GLY A 13 -47.42 -45.92 0.56
C GLY A 13 -47.16 -45.06 1.80
N MET A 14 -47.45 -45.58 2.99
CA MET A 14 -47.09 -44.90 4.23
C MET A 14 -45.58 -45.02 4.46
N VAL A 15 -44.86 -43.90 4.32
CA VAL A 15 -43.54 -43.73 4.94
C VAL A 15 -43.68 -42.71 6.05
N PHE A 16 -43.64 -43.18 7.30
CA PHE A 16 -43.39 -42.30 8.45
C PHE A 16 -41.94 -41.81 8.35
N CYS A 17 -41.74 -40.65 7.73
CA CYS A 17 -40.49 -39.90 7.88
C CYS A 17 -40.41 -39.41 9.33
N VAL A 18 -39.78 -40.21 10.18
CA VAL A 18 -39.41 -39.81 11.54
C VAL A 18 -38.51 -38.59 11.42
N CYS A 19 -38.97 -37.45 11.96
CA CYS A 19 -38.13 -36.28 12.19
C CYS A 19 -37.14 -36.61 13.32
N ALA A 20 -36.09 -37.37 12.99
CA ALA A 20 -34.97 -37.56 13.88
C ALA A 20 -34.31 -36.20 14.12
N PRO A 21 -34.16 -35.74 15.38
CA PRO A 21 -33.27 -34.62 15.65
C PRO A 21 -31.87 -35.03 15.20
N TRP A 22 -31.14 -34.10 14.59
CA TRP A 22 -29.68 -34.24 14.47
C TRP A 22 -29.08 -34.11 15.87
N GLN A 23 -29.09 -35.21 16.63
CA GLN A 23 -28.13 -35.41 17.70
C GLN A 23 -26.75 -35.42 17.02
N ALA A 24 -26.02 -34.33 17.16
CA ALA A 24 -24.61 -34.31 16.84
C ALA A 24 -23.94 -35.47 17.57
N CYS A 25 -23.00 -36.15 16.92
CA CYS A 25 -22.08 -37.03 17.66
C CYS A 25 -21.47 -36.19 18.77
N ALA A 26 -21.64 -36.61 20.02
CA ALA A 26 -20.98 -35.97 21.14
C ALA A 26 -19.48 -36.11 20.92
N ALA A 27 -18.83 -35.02 20.50
CA ALA A 27 -17.39 -34.92 20.53
C ALA A 27 -16.94 -35.17 21.97
N THR A 28 -15.89 -35.97 22.14
CA THR A 28 -15.24 -36.08 23.46
C THR A 28 -14.87 -34.66 23.90
N PRO A 29 -15.30 -34.19 25.09
CA PRO A 29 -14.93 -32.87 25.57
C PRO A 29 -13.41 -32.68 25.54
N LEU A 30 -12.95 -31.45 25.28
CA LEU A 30 -11.52 -31.17 25.25
C LEU A 30 -10.91 -31.49 26.63
N GLU A 31 -9.97 -32.43 26.70
CA GLU A 31 -9.28 -32.80 27.93
C GLU A 31 -8.11 -31.85 28.20
N TRP A 32 -8.29 -30.96 29.19
CA TRP A 32 -7.28 -29.98 29.60
C TRP A 32 -6.31 -30.57 30.63
N LYS A 33 -5.01 -30.43 30.38
CA LYS A 33 -3.93 -30.75 31.32
C LYS A 33 -3.49 -29.51 32.10
N GLU A 34 -2.80 -29.75 33.21
CA GLU A 34 -2.20 -28.69 34.03
C GLU A 34 -1.10 -27.95 33.24
N HIS A 35 -1.17 -26.62 33.24
CA HIS A 35 -0.28 -25.69 32.53
C HIS A 35 -0.25 -25.81 31.00
N GLU A 36 -1.37 -26.15 30.35
CA GLU A 36 -1.45 -26.09 28.89
C GLU A 36 -1.30 -24.67 28.33
N VAL A 37 -0.51 -24.55 27.27
CA VAL A 37 -0.30 -23.32 26.49
C VAL A 37 -1.06 -23.46 25.17
N VAL A 38 -2.13 -22.68 25.03
CA VAL A 38 -2.98 -22.63 23.85
C VAL A 38 -2.55 -21.47 22.95
N VAL A 39 -2.23 -21.78 21.69
CA VAL A 39 -1.86 -20.81 20.66
C VAL A 39 -3.01 -20.63 19.67
N PHE A 40 -3.39 -19.38 19.39
CA PHE A 40 -4.34 -19.05 18.32
C PHE A 40 -3.63 -18.65 17.03
N LEU A 41 -4.09 -19.19 15.90
CA LEU A 41 -3.63 -18.88 14.54
C LEU A 41 -4.83 -18.61 13.63
N GLY A 42 -4.74 -17.60 12.77
CA GLY A 42 -5.80 -17.25 11.81
C GLY A 42 -5.71 -15.80 11.33
N GLY A 43 -6.70 -15.40 10.53
CA GLY A 43 -6.83 -14.05 9.97
C GLY A 43 -7.47 -13.02 10.93
N ALA A 44 -7.93 -11.89 10.38
CA ALA A 44 -8.40 -10.72 11.11
C ALA A 44 -9.57 -10.99 12.07
N ASN A 45 -10.45 -11.94 11.75
CA ASN A 45 -11.53 -12.37 12.63
C ASN A 45 -11.01 -13.06 13.92
N THR A 46 -9.86 -13.76 13.84
CA THR A 46 -9.19 -14.31 15.03
C THR A 46 -8.52 -13.19 15.83
N VAL A 47 -7.77 -12.28 15.18
CA VAL A 47 -7.17 -11.09 15.82
C VAL A 47 -8.23 -10.27 16.59
N SER A 48 -9.38 -10.00 15.96
CA SER A 48 -10.50 -9.28 16.58
C SER A 48 -11.07 -10.02 17.79
N MET A 49 -11.26 -11.33 17.68
CA MET A 49 -11.74 -12.18 18.79
C MET A 49 -10.78 -12.18 20.00
N GLN A 50 -9.47 -12.18 19.77
CA GLN A 50 -8.47 -12.12 20.85
C GLN A 50 -8.34 -10.73 21.46
N LYS A 51 -8.33 -9.66 20.65
CA LYS A 51 -8.48 -8.27 21.12
C LYS A 51 -9.76 -8.09 21.96
N ALA A 52 -10.85 -8.78 21.61
CA ALA A 52 -12.11 -8.75 22.36
C ALA A 52 -12.11 -9.59 23.66
N GLY A 53 -11.21 -10.57 23.82
CA GLY A 53 -10.94 -11.29 25.07
C GLY A 53 -12.08 -12.19 25.62
N TYR A 54 -13.16 -12.41 24.87
CA TYR A 54 -14.33 -13.16 25.36
C TYR A 54 -14.13 -14.68 25.41
N LEU A 55 -13.42 -15.26 24.43
CA LEU A 55 -13.19 -16.71 24.37
C LEU A 55 -12.27 -17.17 25.49
N GLU A 56 -11.13 -16.51 25.68
CA GLU A 56 -10.23 -16.80 26.79
C GLU A 56 -10.94 -16.65 28.14
N ALA A 57 -11.76 -15.62 28.36
CA ALA A 57 -12.47 -15.44 29.63
C ALA A 57 -13.39 -16.64 29.98
N LEU A 58 -13.98 -17.31 28.99
CA LEU A 58 -14.76 -18.54 29.18
C LEU A 58 -13.87 -19.74 29.51
N LEU A 59 -12.81 -19.95 28.74
CA LEU A 59 -11.91 -21.11 28.90
C LEU A 59 -11.13 -21.02 30.21
N THR A 60 -10.53 -19.86 30.50
CA THR A 60 -9.83 -19.57 31.77
C THR A 60 -10.74 -19.73 32.99
N GLN A 61 -12.03 -19.37 32.90
CA GLN A 61 -12.97 -19.61 34.00
C GLN A 61 -13.28 -21.10 34.18
N GLN A 62 -13.65 -21.80 33.11
CA GLN A 62 -14.04 -23.22 33.17
C GLN A 62 -12.88 -24.10 33.65
N PHE A 63 -11.66 -23.80 33.19
CA PHE A 63 -10.46 -24.60 33.44
C PHE A 63 -9.49 -23.91 34.43
N ALA A 64 -9.99 -23.04 35.31
CA ALA A 64 -9.17 -22.25 36.26
C ALA A 64 -8.24 -23.08 37.17
N ARG A 65 -8.54 -24.37 37.39
CA ARG A 65 -7.69 -25.32 38.15
C ARG A 65 -6.58 -25.97 37.33
N ALA A 66 -6.68 -25.94 36.00
CA ALA A 66 -5.63 -26.40 35.10
C ALA A 66 -4.58 -25.29 34.84
N HIS A 67 -4.82 -24.06 35.33
CA HIS A 67 -3.95 -22.90 35.13
C HIS A 67 -3.52 -22.69 33.66
N PRO A 68 -4.47 -22.65 32.70
CA PRO A 68 -4.19 -22.55 31.28
C PRO A 68 -3.60 -21.18 30.90
N ILE A 69 -2.73 -21.19 29.90
CA ILE A 69 -2.02 -20.03 29.35
C ILE A 69 -2.42 -19.85 27.90
N PHE A 70 -2.69 -18.60 27.49
CA PHE A 70 -3.17 -18.29 26.14
C PHE A 70 -2.23 -17.31 25.42
N ARG A 71 -1.92 -17.64 24.16
CA ARG A 71 -0.97 -16.95 23.28
C ARG A 71 -1.68 -16.66 21.95
N ASP A 72 -1.72 -15.41 21.54
CA ASP A 72 -2.22 -15.03 20.22
C ASP A 72 -1.05 -14.85 19.25
N LEU A 73 -1.02 -15.59 18.14
CA LEU A 73 -0.06 -15.40 17.05
C LEU A 73 -0.76 -15.11 15.72
N SER A 74 -2.07 -14.80 15.76
CA SER A 74 -2.86 -14.45 14.58
C SER A 74 -2.45 -13.10 13.98
N TRP A 75 -2.56 -12.96 12.66
CA TRP A 75 -2.19 -11.74 11.92
C TRP A 75 -3.26 -11.51 10.86
N GLU A 76 -3.61 -10.25 10.59
CA GLU A 76 -4.57 -9.93 9.53
C GLU A 76 -4.13 -10.50 8.16
N SER A 77 -5.09 -11.13 7.47
CA SER A 77 -4.88 -11.85 6.20
C SER A 77 -3.88 -13.03 6.24
N ASP A 78 -3.57 -13.59 7.41
CA ASP A 78 -2.88 -14.89 7.44
C ASP A 78 -3.75 -16.00 6.84
N THR A 79 -3.21 -16.70 5.85
CA THR A 79 -3.76 -17.93 5.30
C THR A 79 -2.84 -19.10 5.64
N VAL A 80 -3.25 -20.33 5.31
CA VAL A 80 -2.39 -21.52 5.37
C VAL A 80 -1.08 -21.38 4.57
N PHE A 81 -1.04 -20.49 3.57
CA PHE A 81 0.13 -20.32 2.72
C PHE A 81 1.24 -19.46 3.34
N GLU A 82 0.92 -18.52 4.24
CA GLU A 82 1.94 -17.65 4.87
C GLU A 82 2.45 -18.13 6.23
N GLN A 83 1.85 -19.18 6.82
CA GLN A 83 2.29 -19.74 8.10
C GLN A 83 3.74 -20.28 8.06
N GLY A 84 4.16 -20.84 6.92
CA GLY A 84 5.48 -21.45 6.72
C GLY A 84 6.48 -20.60 5.92
N THR A 85 6.12 -19.39 5.47
CA THR A 85 7.00 -18.58 4.62
C THR A 85 7.94 -17.71 5.46
N VAL A 86 9.27 -17.86 5.29
CA VAL A 86 10.26 -16.95 5.87
C VAL A 86 10.39 -15.68 5.01
N ILE A 87 9.36 -14.84 5.10
CA ILE A 87 9.28 -13.48 4.56
C ILE A 87 9.82 -12.46 5.58
N GLU A 88 9.66 -11.16 5.29
CA GLU A 88 10.04 -10.03 6.15
C GLU A 88 9.56 -10.20 7.61
N ARG A 89 8.35 -10.73 7.84
CA ARG A 89 7.80 -11.13 9.16
C ARG A 89 8.77 -11.91 10.07
N TRP A 90 9.65 -12.75 9.50
CA TRP A 90 10.43 -13.74 10.25
C TRP A 90 11.96 -13.66 10.04
N ARG A 91 12.43 -13.17 8.88
CA ARG A 91 13.85 -13.02 8.45
C ARG A 91 14.84 -14.05 9.02
N GLU A 92 15.08 -15.12 8.24
CA GLU A 92 16.09 -16.17 8.47
C GLU A 92 17.50 -15.65 8.81
N GLN A 93 17.84 -14.45 8.33
CA GLN A 93 19.13 -13.77 8.58
C GLN A 93 18.95 -12.48 9.39
N ALA A 94 18.18 -12.53 10.48
CA ALA A 94 18.35 -11.58 11.58
C ALA A 94 19.82 -11.62 12.03
N HIS A 95 20.59 -10.56 11.75
CA HIS A 95 22.06 -10.61 11.79
C HIS A 95 22.68 -10.67 13.21
N PHE A 96 22.56 -11.80 13.93
CA PHE A 96 23.53 -12.29 14.94
C PHE A 96 23.24 -13.74 15.36
N ASP A 97 24.30 -14.55 15.46
CA ASP A 97 24.26 -16.01 15.46
C ASP A 97 24.06 -16.70 16.83
N GLU A 98 23.33 -16.08 17.77
CA GLU A 98 23.04 -16.66 19.09
C GLU A 98 21.54 -16.73 19.46
N ASP A 99 20.69 -15.80 18.98
CA ASP A 99 19.25 -15.71 19.36
C ASP A 99 18.25 -16.01 18.22
N GLY A 100 18.68 -16.10 16.96
CA GLY A 100 17.82 -16.41 15.79
C GLY A 100 16.76 -15.36 15.40
N GLY A 101 16.54 -14.31 16.19
CA GLY A 101 15.55 -13.25 15.90
C GLY A 101 14.13 -13.61 16.37
N LEU A 102 13.15 -13.42 15.49
CA LEU A 102 11.79 -13.95 15.71
C LEU A 102 11.65 -15.39 15.21
N GLY A 103 12.38 -15.80 14.17
CA GLY A 103 12.33 -17.17 13.64
C GLY A 103 11.01 -17.52 12.94
N ASP A 104 10.89 -18.77 12.49
CA ASP A 104 9.64 -19.26 11.86
C ASP A 104 8.52 -19.58 12.89
N LEU A 105 7.33 -19.93 12.40
CA LEU A 105 6.19 -20.30 13.25
C LEU A 105 6.50 -21.47 14.21
N ASN A 106 7.23 -22.50 13.80
CA ASN A 106 7.58 -23.62 14.67
C ASN A 106 8.57 -23.20 15.76
N GLN A 107 9.46 -22.27 15.45
CA GLN A 107 10.39 -21.66 16.41
C GLN A 107 9.61 -20.80 17.43
N GLN A 108 8.59 -20.05 16.99
CA GLN A 108 7.68 -19.30 17.88
C GLN A 108 6.78 -20.20 18.75
N LEU A 109 6.21 -21.27 18.19
CA LEU A 109 5.44 -22.28 18.93
C LEU A 109 6.30 -22.90 20.05
N LYS A 110 7.56 -23.26 19.75
CA LYS A 110 8.52 -23.75 20.74
C LYS A 110 8.92 -22.67 21.76
N ARG A 111 9.15 -21.43 21.32
CA ARG A 111 9.50 -20.28 22.17
C ARG A 111 8.44 -19.98 23.22
N CYS A 112 7.16 -20.00 22.85
CA CYS A 112 6.06 -19.74 23.78
C CYS A 112 5.65 -20.95 24.63
N GLY A 113 6.23 -22.14 24.37
CA GLY A 113 5.94 -23.37 25.10
C GLY A 113 4.63 -24.05 24.69
N ALA A 114 4.20 -23.87 23.44
CA ALA A 114 2.92 -24.36 22.93
C ALA A 114 2.66 -25.84 23.21
N THR A 115 1.44 -26.17 23.66
CA THR A 115 0.96 -27.55 23.80
C THR A 115 -0.27 -27.83 22.95
N MET A 116 -0.99 -26.77 22.56
CA MET A 116 -2.28 -26.84 21.88
C MET A 116 -2.40 -25.69 20.86
N ILE A 117 -2.96 -25.96 19.68
CA ILE A 117 -3.13 -24.99 18.59
C ILE A 117 -4.62 -24.91 18.21
N PHE A 118 -5.15 -23.69 18.18
CA PHE A 118 -6.48 -23.34 17.66
C PHE A 118 -6.29 -22.61 16.33
N ALA A 119 -6.61 -23.27 15.22
CA ALA A 119 -6.35 -22.75 13.88
C ALA A 119 -7.66 -22.41 13.13
N GLN A 120 -7.76 -21.18 12.61
CA GLN A 120 -8.90 -20.69 11.84
C GLN A 120 -8.47 -20.14 10.47
N PHE A 121 -8.70 -20.92 9.42
CA PHE A 121 -8.28 -20.62 8.04
C PHE A 121 -9.37 -21.00 7.02
N GLY A 122 -9.22 -20.58 5.76
CA GLY A 122 -10.10 -20.91 4.64
C GLY A 122 -11.06 -19.79 4.20
N GLN A 123 -11.26 -18.74 4.99
CA GLN A 123 -12.19 -17.66 4.65
C GLN A 123 -11.62 -16.79 3.51
N SER A 124 -10.40 -16.28 3.68
CA SER A 124 -9.70 -15.47 2.66
C SER A 124 -9.33 -16.31 1.44
N GLU A 125 -8.90 -17.55 1.64
CA GLU A 125 -8.50 -18.49 0.59
C GLU A 125 -9.68 -18.84 -0.33
N SER A 126 -10.91 -18.92 0.20
CA SER A 126 -12.11 -19.13 -0.61
C SER A 126 -12.38 -18.00 -1.62
N MET A 127 -11.85 -16.79 -1.40
CA MET A 127 -11.98 -15.67 -2.33
C MET A 127 -11.10 -15.81 -3.57
N GLU A 128 -10.12 -16.73 -3.59
CA GLU A 128 -9.30 -17.01 -4.77
C GLU A 128 -9.94 -17.99 -5.76
N GLY A 129 -11.10 -18.58 -5.43
CA GLY A 129 -11.87 -19.43 -6.33
C GLY A 129 -11.67 -20.94 -6.13
N GLU A 130 -12.56 -21.73 -6.74
CA GLU A 130 -12.60 -23.21 -6.68
C GLU A 130 -11.28 -23.86 -7.14
N GLY A 131 -10.59 -23.24 -8.11
CA GLY A 131 -9.29 -23.70 -8.61
C GLY A 131 -8.16 -23.69 -7.57
N LYS A 132 -8.32 -23.04 -6.41
CA LYS A 132 -7.35 -23.05 -5.31
C LYS A 132 -7.66 -24.06 -4.20
N LEU A 133 -8.85 -24.64 -4.16
CA LEU A 133 -9.31 -25.53 -3.07
C LEU A 133 -8.36 -26.72 -2.83
N SER A 134 -7.86 -27.34 -3.90
CA SER A 134 -6.91 -28.47 -3.81
C SER A 134 -5.57 -28.05 -3.21
N ALA A 135 -5.05 -26.88 -3.61
CA ALA A 135 -3.80 -26.33 -3.08
C ALA A 135 -3.95 -25.91 -1.60
N PHE A 136 -5.08 -25.29 -1.24
CA PHE A 136 -5.44 -24.97 0.15
C PHE A 136 -5.49 -26.21 1.03
N THR A 137 -6.24 -27.25 0.60
CA THR A 137 -6.40 -28.49 1.36
C THR A 137 -5.05 -29.13 1.65
N LYS A 138 -4.18 -29.24 0.64
CA LYS A 138 -2.82 -29.78 0.80
C LYS A 138 -1.93 -28.92 1.69
N ALA A 139 -2.00 -27.59 1.60
CA ALA A 139 -1.22 -26.71 2.46
C ALA A 139 -1.65 -26.81 3.94
N TYR A 140 -2.95 -26.90 4.21
CA TYR A 140 -3.47 -27.10 5.57
C TYR A 140 -3.12 -28.50 6.11
N GLU A 141 -3.22 -29.54 5.27
CA GLU A 141 -2.74 -30.90 5.59
C GLU A 141 -1.28 -30.89 6.05
N GLN A 142 -0.38 -30.24 5.29
CA GLN A 142 1.04 -30.16 5.63
C GLN A 142 1.32 -29.40 6.95
N LEU A 143 0.55 -28.34 7.25
CA LEU A 143 0.61 -27.67 8.56
C LEU A 143 0.17 -28.61 9.69
N ILE A 144 -0.97 -29.27 9.54
CA ILE A 144 -1.51 -30.24 10.52
C ILE A 144 -0.51 -31.37 10.77
N GLU A 145 0.10 -31.93 9.73
CA GLU A 145 1.15 -32.95 9.86
C GLU A 145 2.34 -32.45 10.68
N SER A 146 2.84 -31.23 10.40
CA SER A 146 3.95 -30.65 11.16
C SER A 146 3.62 -30.47 12.65
N TRP A 147 2.41 -30.01 12.97
CA TRP A 147 1.98 -29.78 14.35
C TRP A 147 1.81 -31.08 15.14
N LEU A 148 1.32 -32.13 14.48
CA LEU A 148 1.17 -33.47 15.06
C LEU A 148 2.52 -34.20 15.22
N GLN A 149 3.51 -33.93 14.36
CA GLN A 149 4.89 -34.43 14.53
C GLN A 149 5.55 -33.85 15.78
N GLU A 150 5.35 -32.56 16.05
CA GLU A 150 5.75 -31.88 17.30
C GLU A 150 4.83 -32.20 18.50
N LYS A 151 3.77 -33.01 18.28
CA LYS A 151 2.82 -33.54 19.27
C LYS A 151 1.89 -32.49 19.92
N TYR A 152 1.67 -31.35 19.26
CA TYR A 152 0.64 -30.41 19.70
C TYR A 152 -0.75 -31.03 19.56
N GLN A 153 -1.65 -30.74 20.50
CA GLN A 153 -3.09 -30.96 20.27
C GLN A 153 -3.61 -29.91 19.29
N VAL A 154 -4.43 -30.29 18.31
CA VAL A 154 -4.93 -29.37 17.28
C VAL A 154 -6.46 -29.32 17.30
N VAL A 155 -6.99 -28.10 17.37
CA VAL A 155 -8.40 -27.76 17.23
C VAL A 155 -8.57 -26.92 15.97
N LEU A 156 -9.39 -27.39 15.03
CA LEU A 156 -9.71 -26.66 13.81
C LEU A 156 -11.00 -25.87 14.01
N LEU A 157 -10.98 -24.57 13.73
CA LEU A 157 -12.16 -23.72 13.71
C LEU A 157 -12.49 -23.45 12.24
N THR A 158 -13.70 -23.80 11.80
CA THR A 158 -14.11 -23.43 10.44
C THR A 158 -14.31 -21.91 10.33
N PRO A 159 -14.25 -21.32 9.14
CA PRO A 159 -14.73 -19.96 8.90
C PRO A 159 -16.18 -19.75 9.35
N THR A 160 -16.50 -18.51 9.73
CA THR A 160 -17.89 -18.03 9.71
C THR A 160 -18.35 -17.85 8.26
N PRO A 161 -19.67 -17.98 7.95
CA PRO A 161 -20.18 -17.61 6.65
C PRO A 161 -19.94 -16.12 6.36
N PHE A 162 -19.88 -15.78 5.08
CA PHE A 162 -20.01 -14.40 4.63
C PHE A 162 -21.47 -13.93 4.76
N GLU A 163 -21.70 -12.68 5.11
CA GLU A 163 -23.04 -12.09 5.18
C GLU A 163 -23.36 -11.19 3.97
N GLY A 164 -24.62 -10.73 3.90
CA GLY A 164 -25.00 -9.64 3.00
C GLY A 164 -24.44 -8.30 3.52
N PRO A 165 -24.19 -7.32 2.64
CA PRO A 165 -23.57 -6.07 3.04
C PRO A 165 -24.57 -5.11 3.67
N ALA A 166 -24.14 -4.34 4.69
CA ALA A 166 -24.95 -3.26 5.26
C ALA A 166 -25.08 -2.03 4.33
N SER A 167 -24.29 -1.96 3.25
CA SER A 167 -24.25 -0.83 2.29
C SER A 167 -24.33 -1.32 0.84
N PRO A 168 -25.12 -0.67 -0.04
CA PRO A 168 -25.21 -1.03 -1.47
C PRO A 168 -23.90 -0.76 -2.24
N HIS A 169 -22.96 -0.06 -1.63
CA HIS A 169 -21.63 0.18 -2.21
C HIS A 169 -20.66 -1.01 -2.05
N LEU A 170 -20.99 -2.00 -1.22
CA LEU A 170 -20.16 -3.17 -0.95
C LEU A 170 -20.57 -4.38 -1.82
N PRO A 171 -19.64 -5.32 -2.09
CA PRO A 171 -19.97 -6.56 -2.80
C PRO A 171 -20.81 -7.48 -1.90
N ASN A 172 -21.75 -8.24 -2.51
CA ASN A 172 -22.56 -9.20 -1.76
C ASN A 172 -21.78 -10.51 -1.53
N LEU A 173 -21.07 -10.57 -0.40
CA LEU A 173 -20.19 -11.70 -0.08
C LEU A 173 -20.95 -12.99 0.26
N ALA A 174 -22.20 -12.93 0.75
CA ALA A 174 -23.02 -14.14 0.97
C ALA A 174 -23.16 -15.03 -0.28
N LEU A 175 -23.00 -14.49 -1.49
CA LEU A 175 -22.96 -15.28 -2.74
C LEU A 175 -21.77 -16.25 -2.81
N HIS A 176 -20.67 -15.96 -2.12
CA HIS A 176 -19.48 -16.82 -2.04
C HIS A 176 -19.66 -17.98 -1.05
N ASN A 177 -20.71 -18.01 -0.23
CA ASN A 177 -20.91 -19.09 0.75
C ASN A 177 -21.01 -20.49 0.13
N ARG A 178 -21.47 -20.61 -1.13
CA ARG A 178 -21.45 -21.89 -1.86
C ARG A 178 -20.03 -22.44 -2.05
N LEU A 179 -19.06 -21.55 -2.26
CA LEU A 179 -17.65 -21.90 -2.42
C LEU A 179 -16.98 -22.09 -1.05
N LEU A 180 -17.25 -21.18 -0.10
CA LEU A 180 -16.75 -21.31 1.28
C LEU A 180 -17.19 -22.63 1.93
N ALA A 181 -18.41 -23.11 1.66
CA ALA A 181 -18.88 -24.43 2.10
C ALA A 181 -18.00 -25.60 1.61
N GLN A 182 -17.37 -25.50 0.43
CA GLN A 182 -16.43 -26.52 -0.06
C GLN A 182 -15.12 -26.51 0.76
N TYR A 183 -14.60 -25.30 1.05
CA TYR A 183 -13.43 -25.13 1.93
C TYR A 183 -13.74 -25.63 3.36
N VAL A 184 -14.93 -25.35 3.88
CA VAL A 184 -15.41 -25.82 5.19
C VAL A 184 -15.47 -27.34 5.27
N GLU A 185 -16.01 -28.04 4.27
CA GLU A 185 -15.98 -29.52 4.30
C GLU A 185 -14.59 -30.11 4.02
N ALA A 186 -13.69 -29.41 3.34
CA ALA A 186 -12.28 -29.82 3.27
C ALA A 186 -11.61 -29.74 4.66
N ILE A 187 -11.82 -28.66 5.42
CA ILE A 187 -11.34 -28.52 6.81
C ILE A 187 -11.94 -29.62 7.71
N LYS A 188 -13.25 -29.87 7.59
CA LYS A 188 -13.93 -30.94 8.35
C LYS A 188 -13.48 -32.33 7.91
N GLN A 189 -13.04 -32.52 6.66
CA GLN A 189 -12.45 -33.77 6.19
C GLN A 189 -11.06 -34.00 6.79
N LEU A 190 -10.17 -33.00 6.75
CA LEU A 190 -8.87 -33.06 7.45
C LEU A 190 -9.05 -33.36 8.95
N GLY A 191 -10.04 -32.75 9.59
CA GLY A 191 -10.40 -33.06 10.98
C GLY A 191 -10.86 -34.50 11.20
N ARG A 192 -11.57 -35.11 10.24
CA ARG A 192 -11.94 -36.54 10.29
C ARG A 192 -10.73 -37.46 10.09
N ASP A 193 -9.87 -37.15 9.12
CA ASP A 193 -8.74 -38.00 8.74
C ASP A 193 -7.63 -38.02 9.81
N TYR A 194 -7.29 -36.84 10.36
CA TYR A 194 -6.32 -36.69 11.45
C TYR A 194 -6.95 -36.81 12.85
N ARG A 195 -8.27 -37.07 12.96
CA ARG A 195 -9.04 -37.24 14.20
C ARG A 195 -8.97 -36.06 15.17
N LEU A 196 -9.02 -34.86 14.62
CA LEU A 196 -8.95 -33.60 15.36
C LEU A 196 -10.32 -33.16 15.86
N ILE A 197 -10.32 -32.28 16.86
CA ILE A 197 -11.55 -31.58 17.27
C ILE A 197 -11.82 -30.48 16.24
N VAL A 198 -13.05 -30.44 15.72
CA VAL A 198 -13.48 -29.41 14.76
C VAL A 198 -14.67 -28.65 15.36
N VAL A 199 -14.51 -27.33 15.46
CA VAL A 199 -15.58 -26.40 15.85
C VAL A 199 -16.19 -25.84 14.57
N ASP A 200 -17.46 -26.17 14.29
CA ASP A 200 -18.18 -25.66 13.13
C ASP A 200 -18.75 -24.27 13.44
N LEU A 201 -18.16 -23.25 12.81
CA LEU A 201 -18.63 -21.87 12.84
C LEU A 201 -19.46 -21.50 11.62
N PHE A 202 -19.50 -22.36 10.59
CA PHE A 202 -20.15 -22.07 9.32
C PHE A 202 -21.67 -22.31 9.38
N HIS A 203 -22.10 -23.39 10.05
CA HIS A 203 -23.50 -23.84 10.07
C HIS A 203 -24.33 -23.30 11.24
N ALA A 204 -23.79 -22.41 12.07
CA ALA A 204 -24.49 -21.86 13.22
C ALA A 204 -25.45 -20.70 12.86
N PRO A 205 -26.44 -20.38 13.72
CA PRO A 205 -27.32 -19.23 13.48
C PRO A 205 -26.55 -17.91 13.55
N GLN A 206 -26.33 -17.27 12.40
CA GLN A 206 -25.75 -15.93 12.29
C GLN A 206 -26.71 -15.00 11.56
N ASN A 207 -26.85 -13.78 12.09
CA ASN A 207 -27.58 -12.67 11.47
C ASN A 207 -26.93 -11.37 11.96
N ALA A 208 -26.49 -10.52 11.02
CA ALA A 208 -25.90 -9.21 11.29
C ALA A 208 -24.70 -9.26 12.26
N GLN A 209 -23.80 -10.24 12.08
CA GLN A 209 -22.54 -10.32 12.83
C GLN A 209 -21.41 -9.48 12.20
N THR A 210 -21.61 -8.94 11.00
CA THR A 210 -20.65 -8.14 10.22
C THR A 210 -21.33 -6.89 9.63
N ASP A 211 -20.59 -5.81 9.38
CA ASP A 211 -21.08 -4.67 8.58
C ASP A 211 -20.74 -4.80 7.09
N ASN A 212 -19.58 -5.42 6.82
CA ASN A 212 -18.96 -5.48 5.51
C ASN A 212 -19.04 -6.85 4.82
N GLY A 213 -19.77 -7.79 5.42
CA GLY A 213 -19.97 -9.15 4.92
C GLY A 213 -18.87 -10.14 5.27
N ARG A 214 -17.74 -9.73 5.90
CA ARG A 214 -16.67 -10.64 6.34
C ARG A 214 -16.12 -10.41 7.76
N HIS A 215 -15.92 -9.16 8.20
CA HIS A 215 -15.30 -8.90 9.52
C HIS A 215 -16.35 -8.77 10.63
N LEU A 216 -16.08 -9.42 11.76
CA LEU A 216 -16.96 -9.45 12.93
C LEU A 216 -17.09 -8.08 13.61
N LEU A 217 -18.32 -7.72 13.94
CA LEU A 217 -18.66 -6.56 14.76
C LEU A 217 -18.28 -6.77 16.23
N PRO A 218 -17.95 -5.72 17.00
CA PRO A 218 -17.67 -5.80 18.44
C PRO A 218 -18.71 -6.61 19.23
N GLU A 219 -19.98 -6.46 18.88
CA GLU A 219 -21.17 -7.06 19.48
C GLU A 219 -21.32 -8.57 19.19
N ALA A 220 -20.67 -9.10 18.14
CA ALA A 220 -20.76 -10.50 17.75
C ALA A 220 -19.85 -11.42 18.60
N HIS A 221 -18.71 -10.90 19.07
CA HIS A 221 -17.70 -11.68 19.80
C HIS A 221 -18.22 -12.45 21.04
N PRO A 222 -19.14 -11.94 21.88
CA PRO A 222 -19.67 -12.71 23.01
C PRO A 222 -20.46 -13.95 22.58
N ALA A 223 -21.22 -13.85 21.49
CA ALA A 223 -22.01 -14.96 20.96
C ALA A 223 -21.11 -16.02 20.31
N LEU A 224 -20.13 -15.58 19.50
CA LEU A 224 -19.16 -16.48 18.87
C LEU A 224 -18.28 -17.20 19.89
N ALA A 225 -17.82 -16.49 20.94
CA ALA A 225 -17.06 -17.07 22.04
C ALA A 225 -17.87 -18.15 22.80
N ASN A 226 -19.15 -17.88 23.10
CA ASN A 226 -20.06 -18.85 23.69
C ASN A 226 -20.23 -20.10 22.79
N GLN A 227 -20.38 -19.90 21.48
CA GLN A 227 -20.54 -20.98 20.50
C GLN A 227 -19.30 -21.89 20.41
N ILE A 228 -18.10 -21.30 20.39
CA ILE A 228 -16.83 -22.05 20.39
C ILE A 228 -16.71 -22.84 21.70
N ALA A 229 -16.91 -22.17 22.85
CA ALA A 229 -16.81 -22.78 24.17
C ALA A 229 -17.79 -23.96 24.34
N ALA A 230 -19.04 -23.83 23.90
CA ALA A 230 -20.04 -24.90 23.97
C ALA A 230 -19.64 -26.13 23.13
N GLN A 231 -19.09 -25.95 21.93
CA GLN A 231 -18.60 -27.06 21.10
C GLN A 231 -17.35 -27.75 21.66
N LEU A 232 -16.58 -27.07 22.51
CA LEU A 232 -15.46 -27.64 23.25
C LEU A 232 -15.86 -28.32 24.57
N GLY A 233 -17.15 -28.29 24.94
CA GLY A 233 -17.69 -28.92 26.14
C GLY A 233 -17.74 -28.03 27.39
N VAL A 234 -17.68 -26.70 27.24
CA VAL A 234 -17.85 -25.75 28.35
C VAL A 234 -19.33 -25.61 28.73
N ASP A 235 -19.65 -25.76 30.02
CA ASP A 235 -21.00 -25.52 30.54
C ASP A 235 -21.25 -24.02 30.76
N LEU A 236 -21.94 -23.40 29.81
CA LEU A 236 -22.32 -21.98 29.87
C LEU A 236 -23.36 -21.66 30.96
N ALA A 237 -24.05 -22.65 31.54
CA ALA A 237 -25.07 -22.42 32.57
C ALA A 237 -24.47 -22.14 33.97
N LEU A 238 -23.17 -22.41 34.16
CA LEU A 238 -22.46 -22.22 35.43
C LEU A 238 -21.60 -20.94 35.47
N SER A 239 -21.52 -20.17 34.39
CA SER A 239 -20.53 -19.09 34.24
C SER A 239 -21.03 -17.70 34.70
N GLU A 240 -21.21 -17.50 36.01
CA GLU A 240 -21.10 -16.13 36.56
C GLU A 240 -19.66 -15.66 36.42
N ARG A 241 -19.38 -14.74 35.50
CA ARG A 241 -18.01 -14.35 35.12
C ARG A 241 -17.37 -13.47 36.21
N PRO A 242 -16.17 -13.82 36.75
CA PRO A 242 -15.49 -13.00 37.74
C PRO A 242 -15.26 -11.57 37.24
N VAL A 243 -15.68 -10.59 38.05
CA VAL A 243 -15.60 -9.16 37.70
C VAL A 243 -14.14 -8.78 37.44
N GLY A 244 -13.87 -8.18 36.27
CA GLY A 244 -12.54 -7.76 35.85
C GLY A 244 -11.71 -8.80 35.09
N LEU A 245 -12.10 -10.09 35.04
CA LEU A 245 -11.32 -11.15 34.37
C LEU A 245 -11.00 -10.81 32.91
N ARG A 246 -12.02 -10.44 32.13
CA ARG A 246 -11.87 -10.00 30.72
C ARG A 246 -10.93 -8.79 30.59
N GLN A 247 -10.95 -7.84 31.53
CA GLN A 247 -10.10 -6.66 31.47
C GLN A 247 -8.62 -7.03 31.72
N ALA A 248 -8.35 -7.93 32.67
CA ALA A 248 -7.01 -8.46 32.89
C ALA A 248 -6.48 -9.25 31.68
N ILE A 249 -7.35 -10.01 31.00
CA ILE A 249 -7.03 -10.72 29.74
C ILE A 249 -6.67 -9.74 28.61
N ILE A 250 -7.46 -8.69 28.40
CA ILE A 250 -7.17 -7.65 27.39
C ILE A 250 -5.85 -6.92 27.71
N GLU A 251 -5.55 -6.70 28.99
CA GLU A 251 -4.28 -6.12 29.43
C GLU A 251 -3.09 -7.06 29.22
N LYS A 252 -3.27 -8.38 29.39
CA LYS A 252 -2.29 -9.40 29.00
C LYS A 252 -2.11 -9.46 27.47
N HIS A 253 -3.17 -9.32 26.69
CA HIS A 253 -3.09 -9.33 25.23
C HIS A 253 -2.36 -8.12 24.64
N GLN A 254 -2.46 -6.93 25.24
CA GLN A 254 -1.60 -5.81 24.85
C GLN A 254 -0.12 -6.16 25.09
N LEU A 255 0.24 -6.56 26.32
CA LEU A 255 1.62 -6.92 26.68
C LEU A 255 2.19 -8.06 25.83
N TRP A 256 1.35 -9.03 25.46
CA TRP A 256 1.73 -10.12 24.57
C TRP A 256 1.94 -9.62 23.12
N LEU A 257 1.04 -8.78 22.59
CA LEU A 257 1.19 -8.16 21.27
C LEU A 257 2.48 -7.34 21.18
N ASP A 258 2.73 -6.47 22.16
CA ASP A 258 3.95 -5.66 22.28
C ASP A 258 5.23 -6.52 22.30
N TYR A 259 5.14 -7.79 22.69
CA TYR A 259 6.26 -8.73 22.73
C TYR A 259 6.40 -9.57 21.45
N TRP A 260 5.31 -10.15 20.91
CA TRP A 260 5.39 -11.08 19.77
C TRP A 260 5.40 -10.38 18.41
N ARG A 261 4.67 -9.26 18.28
CA ARG A 261 4.65 -8.35 17.13
C ARG A 261 5.08 -6.95 17.59
N PRO A 262 6.36 -6.76 17.98
CA PRO A 262 6.82 -5.49 18.49
C PRO A 262 6.91 -4.44 17.38
N THR A 263 6.28 -3.29 17.57
CA THR A 263 6.54 -2.10 16.75
C THR A 263 8.03 -1.75 16.79
N ASN A 264 8.59 -1.26 15.69
CA ASN A 264 10.03 -1.10 15.48
C ASN A 264 10.80 -2.44 15.43
N TRP A 265 10.18 -3.55 15.00
CA TRP A 265 10.90 -4.84 14.86
C TRP A 265 12.14 -4.73 13.96
N LYS A 266 12.17 -3.81 12.98
CA LYS A 266 13.36 -3.56 12.14
C LYS A 266 14.57 -3.08 12.97
N LEU A 267 14.31 -2.31 14.04
CA LEU A 267 15.33 -1.83 14.98
C LEU A 267 15.67 -2.86 16.08
N LEU A 268 14.79 -3.83 16.34
CA LEU A 268 15.07 -4.95 17.24
C LEU A 268 15.87 -6.05 16.54
N PHE A 269 15.39 -6.57 15.42
CA PHE A 269 15.87 -7.80 14.78
C PHE A 269 16.29 -7.63 13.30
N GLY A 270 15.94 -6.53 12.66
CA GLY A 270 16.25 -6.25 11.26
C GLY A 270 17.68 -5.71 11.00
N ASP A 271 17.88 -5.20 9.79
CA ASP A 271 19.15 -4.63 9.31
C ASP A 271 19.62 -3.40 10.12
N ASP A 272 18.67 -2.63 10.66
CA ASP A 272 18.96 -1.41 11.40
C ASP A 272 19.32 -1.66 12.87
N ALA A 273 19.11 -2.88 13.39
CA ALA A 273 19.41 -3.25 14.77
C ALA A 273 20.88 -3.07 15.18
N ARG A 274 21.81 -3.05 14.21
CA ARG A 274 23.26 -2.87 14.41
C ARG A 274 23.74 -1.41 14.36
N ARG A 275 22.87 -0.43 14.07
CA ARG A 275 23.28 0.98 13.90
C ARG A 275 23.42 1.69 15.26
N HIS A 276 24.30 2.70 15.32
CA HIS A 276 24.71 3.34 16.58
C HIS A 276 23.55 3.90 17.43
N PHE A 277 22.46 4.36 16.82
CA PHE A 277 21.30 4.88 17.54
C PHE A 277 20.50 3.82 18.32
N THR A 278 20.70 2.52 18.07
CA THR A 278 20.14 1.44 18.90
C THR A 278 20.97 1.17 20.17
N THR A 279 22.22 1.67 20.23
CA THR A 279 23.16 1.46 21.33
C THR A 279 23.15 2.61 22.35
N GLY A 280 21.98 2.86 22.95
CA GLY A 280 21.81 3.80 24.07
C GLY A 280 22.16 3.21 25.46
N PRO A 281 22.03 3.99 26.55
CA PRO A 281 22.29 3.53 27.93
C PRO A 281 21.39 2.36 28.37
N THR A 282 20.22 2.23 27.76
CA THR A 282 19.39 1.02 27.72
C THR A 282 19.07 0.78 26.25
N SER A 283 19.18 -0.46 25.77
CA SER A 283 18.86 -0.81 24.38
C SER A 283 17.39 -1.21 24.21
N LEU A 284 16.85 -1.02 23.01
CA LEU A 284 15.46 -1.40 22.69
C LEU A 284 15.19 -2.90 22.95
N ARG A 285 16.20 -3.76 22.80
CA ARG A 285 16.13 -5.19 23.15
C ARG A 285 16.00 -5.44 24.66
N GLN A 286 16.64 -4.64 25.51
CA GLN A 286 16.50 -4.73 26.97
C GLN A 286 15.11 -4.27 27.42
N GLU A 287 14.58 -3.21 26.81
CA GLU A 287 13.19 -2.78 27.01
C GLU A 287 12.21 -3.89 26.60
N TRP A 288 12.31 -4.42 25.38
CA TRP A 288 11.47 -5.51 24.89
C TRP A 288 11.54 -6.78 25.77
N ALA A 289 12.74 -7.18 26.22
CA ALA A 289 12.89 -8.32 27.13
C ALA A 289 12.19 -8.12 28.49
N SER A 290 12.01 -6.88 28.95
CA SER A 290 11.31 -6.57 30.20
C SER A 290 9.78 -6.81 30.15
N LEU A 291 9.20 -7.00 28.96
CA LEU A 291 7.80 -7.37 28.79
C LEU A 291 7.48 -8.75 29.39
N LEU A 292 8.41 -9.71 29.35
CA LEU A 292 8.17 -11.08 29.83
C LEU A 292 7.77 -11.12 31.32
N PRO A 293 8.52 -10.52 32.28
CA PRO A 293 8.06 -10.37 33.67
C PRO A 293 6.72 -9.64 33.85
N LEU A 294 6.32 -8.76 32.93
CA LEU A 294 5.02 -8.07 32.95
C LEU A 294 3.89 -8.98 32.47
N ILE A 295 4.13 -9.79 31.43
CA ILE A 295 3.19 -10.82 30.93
C ILE A 295 2.91 -11.84 32.03
N GLU A 296 3.94 -12.46 32.63
CA GLU A 296 3.77 -13.41 33.73
C GLU A 296 2.97 -12.81 34.92
N LYS A 297 3.17 -11.52 35.19
CA LYS A 297 2.51 -10.77 36.27
C LYS A 297 1.04 -10.49 35.94
N ALA A 298 0.69 -10.28 34.68
CA ALA A 298 -0.68 -10.22 34.20
C ALA A 298 -1.35 -11.61 34.27
N GLU A 299 -0.63 -12.67 33.91
CA GLU A 299 -1.12 -14.07 33.99
C GLU A 299 -1.37 -14.50 35.44
N ARG A 300 -0.45 -14.20 36.37
CA ARG A 300 -0.66 -14.43 37.81
C ARG A 300 -1.84 -13.63 38.38
N ARG A 301 -2.20 -12.48 37.78
CA ARG A 301 -3.43 -11.72 38.11
C ARG A 301 -4.67 -12.39 37.53
N ILE A 302 -4.62 -12.86 36.28
CA ILE A 302 -5.70 -13.62 35.63
C ILE A 302 -6.02 -14.89 36.42
N ASP A 303 -5.01 -15.68 36.82
CA ASP A 303 -5.18 -16.85 37.69
C ASP A 303 -5.90 -16.51 39.00
N GLN A 304 -5.47 -15.44 39.67
CA GLN A 304 -6.05 -15.03 40.94
C GLN A 304 -7.52 -14.65 40.78
N ILE A 305 -7.87 -13.88 39.74
CA ILE A 305 -9.26 -13.50 39.47
C ILE A 305 -10.11 -14.73 39.08
N ALA A 306 -9.60 -15.61 38.22
CA ALA A 306 -10.31 -16.83 37.79
C ALA A 306 -10.57 -17.80 38.95
N ASN A 307 -9.62 -17.93 39.88
CA ASN A 307 -9.77 -18.71 41.10
C ASN A 307 -10.49 -17.94 42.26
N ASN A 308 -11.23 -16.88 41.95
CA ASN A 308 -12.01 -16.04 42.89
C ASN A 308 -11.20 -15.49 44.08
N ARG A 309 -9.90 -15.25 43.87
CA ARG A 309 -9.00 -14.57 44.82
C ARG A 309 -9.07 -13.05 44.57
N LYS A 310 -8.61 -12.26 45.53
CA LYS A 310 -8.57 -10.79 45.42
C LYS A 310 -7.68 -10.36 44.25
N ASP A 311 -8.20 -9.53 43.33
CA ASP A 311 -7.38 -8.86 42.30
C ASP A 311 -6.25 -8.05 42.99
N PRO A 312 -4.96 -8.32 42.70
CA PRO A 312 -3.83 -7.54 43.21
C PRO A 312 -3.77 -6.10 42.67
N GLY A 313 -4.65 -5.78 41.72
CA GLY A 313 -4.73 -4.49 41.05
C GLY A 313 -3.79 -4.38 39.87
N LEU A 314 -4.09 -3.44 38.99
CA LEU A 314 -3.27 -3.12 37.84
C LEU A 314 -2.03 -2.31 38.27
N LYS A 315 -0.85 -2.79 37.88
CA LYS A 315 0.44 -2.12 38.12
C LYS A 315 1.13 -1.83 36.79
N ARG A 316 0.65 -0.80 36.09
CA ARG A 316 1.33 -0.16 34.94
C ARG A 316 2.58 0.60 35.43
N PRO A 317 3.51 0.96 34.53
CA PRO A 317 4.49 2.02 34.79
C PRO A 317 3.80 3.36 35.05
N ASP A 318 4.50 4.29 35.70
CA ASP A 318 4.12 5.70 35.72
C ASP A 318 4.27 6.31 34.30
N PRO A 319 3.53 7.39 33.96
CA PRO A 319 3.68 8.07 32.67
C PRO A 319 5.09 8.63 32.44
N GLU A 320 5.48 8.74 31.17
CA GLU A 320 6.74 9.39 30.77
C GLU A 320 6.74 10.86 31.19
N ILE A 321 7.84 11.30 31.80
CA ILE A 321 8.07 12.71 32.11
C ILE A 321 8.46 13.42 30.82
N LEU A 322 7.61 14.33 30.33
CA LEU A 322 7.89 15.07 29.11
C LEU A 322 9.01 16.09 29.34
N HIS A 323 10.04 16.03 28.50
CA HIS A 323 11.17 16.96 28.54
C HIS A 323 10.97 18.09 27.53
N ALA A 324 11.19 19.33 27.98
CA ALA A 324 11.14 20.56 27.18
C ALA A 324 12.56 21.07 26.93
N HIS A 325 12.83 21.65 25.77
CA HIS A 325 14.13 22.22 25.44
C HIS A 325 14.39 23.52 26.23
N PRO A 326 15.51 23.67 26.96
CA PRO A 326 15.72 24.80 27.87
C PRO A 326 15.91 26.16 27.16
N GLU A 327 16.14 26.16 25.84
CA GLU A 327 16.29 27.37 25.03
C GLU A 327 15.02 27.76 24.25
N ALA A 328 13.92 27.02 24.39
CA ALA A 328 12.68 27.26 23.67
C ALA A 328 12.07 28.64 24.00
N ASP A 329 11.80 29.43 22.97
CA ASP A 329 11.30 30.79 23.08
C ASP A 329 10.65 31.20 21.76
N ILE A 330 9.32 31.24 21.77
CA ILE A 330 8.48 31.55 20.60
C ILE A 330 8.89 32.87 19.95
N SER A 331 9.28 33.89 20.73
CA SER A 331 9.69 35.18 20.17
C SER A 331 11.01 35.06 19.39
N LYS A 332 12.01 34.38 19.96
CA LYS A 332 13.30 34.14 19.28
C LYS A 332 13.15 33.27 18.04
N GLU A 333 12.25 32.29 18.08
CA GLU A 333 11.96 31.42 16.94
C GLU A 333 11.28 32.20 15.80
N GLN A 334 10.35 33.11 16.14
CA GLN A 334 9.71 33.99 15.17
C GLN A 334 10.68 35.03 14.58
N GLU A 335 11.55 35.62 15.40
CA GLU A 335 12.64 36.52 14.96
C GLU A 335 13.68 35.81 14.08
N ALA A 336 13.83 34.49 14.21
CA ALA A 336 14.78 33.70 13.44
C ALA A 336 14.30 33.36 12.00
N PHE A 337 13.07 33.73 11.62
CA PHE A 337 12.50 33.46 10.29
C PHE A 337 12.83 34.54 9.25
N THR A 338 13.27 34.08 8.08
CA THR A 338 13.34 34.86 6.83
C THR A 338 12.19 34.46 5.92
N LEU A 339 11.46 35.45 5.41
CA LEU A 339 10.34 35.31 4.47
C LEU A 339 10.64 36.05 3.13
N PRO A 340 10.01 35.68 2.01
CA PRO A 340 9.96 36.50 0.81
C PRO A 340 9.32 37.88 1.03
N GLU A 341 9.58 38.81 0.12
CA GLU A 341 8.97 40.14 0.14
C GLU A 341 7.43 40.05 0.10
N GLY A 342 6.76 40.85 0.93
CA GLY A 342 5.29 40.88 0.99
C GLY A 342 4.64 39.76 1.81
N PHE A 343 5.38 39.06 2.68
CA PHE A 343 4.84 38.08 3.63
C PHE A 343 5.05 38.48 5.09
N SER A 344 4.28 37.86 5.99
CA SER A 344 4.43 37.92 7.44
C SER A 344 4.17 36.54 8.06
N VAL A 345 4.66 36.32 9.28
CA VAL A 345 4.46 35.08 10.04
C VAL A 345 4.00 35.41 11.46
N ASN A 346 3.00 34.68 11.96
CA ASN A 346 2.52 34.74 13.33
C ASN A 346 2.41 33.33 13.94
N LEU A 347 2.46 33.22 15.26
CA LEU A 347 2.08 31.99 15.96
C LEU A 347 0.57 31.79 15.84
N PHE A 348 0.12 30.62 15.41
CA PHE A 348 -1.29 30.22 15.48
C PHE A 348 -1.61 29.46 16.78
N ALA A 349 -0.75 28.52 17.18
CA ALA A 349 -0.92 27.73 18.39
C ALA A 349 0.42 27.13 18.86
N SER A 350 0.56 26.82 20.15
CA SER A 350 1.75 26.18 20.74
C SER A 350 1.40 25.14 21.82
N GLU A 351 2.35 24.77 22.68
CA GLU A 351 2.11 23.91 23.83
C GLU A 351 1.02 24.45 24.78
N ALA A 352 0.77 25.76 24.77
CA ALA A 352 -0.33 26.40 25.50
C ALA A 352 -1.73 25.90 25.04
N GLN A 353 -1.86 25.50 23.78
CA GLN A 353 -3.05 24.84 23.23
C GLN A 353 -2.97 23.30 23.28
N GLY A 354 -1.92 22.72 23.87
CA GLY A 354 -1.70 21.28 23.98
C GLY A 354 -0.85 20.67 22.87
N LEU A 355 -0.08 21.47 22.11
CA LEU A 355 0.77 20.97 21.03
C LEU A 355 2.12 20.42 21.52
N THR A 356 2.13 19.15 21.91
CA THR A 356 3.34 18.38 22.22
C THR A 356 3.80 17.60 20.98
N SER A 357 4.90 18.00 20.33
CA SER A 357 5.44 17.33 19.13
C SER A 357 4.37 17.04 18.04
N PRO A 358 3.78 18.08 17.43
CA PRO A 358 2.69 17.91 16.46
C PRO A 358 3.17 17.25 15.16
N LEU A 359 2.36 16.33 14.62
CA LEU A 359 2.71 15.49 13.48
C LEU A 359 2.14 16.01 12.16
N ASN A 360 0.83 16.29 12.12
CA ASN A 360 0.10 16.71 10.94
C ASN A 360 -1.17 17.51 11.32
N ALA A 361 -1.62 18.39 10.42
CA ALA A 361 -2.79 19.25 10.63
C ALA A 361 -3.76 19.19 9.44
N ARG A 362 -5.07 19.12 9.71
CA ARG A 362 -6.16 19.11 8.72
C ARG A 362 -7.32 20.00 9.17
N TRP A 363 -8.28 20.24 8.28
CA TRP A 363 -9.46 21.06 8.57
C TRP A 363 -10.75 20.32 8.22
N ASP A 364 -11.80 20.59 8.98
CA ASP A 364 -13.17 20.29 8.54
C ASP A 364 -13.70 21.38 7.57
N PRO A 365 -14.90 21.21 6.99
CA PRO A 365 -15.51 22.21 6.12
C PRO A 365 -16.01 23.48 6.85
N ALA A 366 -16.00 23.50 8.18
CA ALA A 366 -16.32 24.69 8.99
C ALA A 366 -15.10 25.57 9.24
N GLY A 367 -13.88 25.04 9.01
CA GLY A 367 -12.62 25.76 9.23
C GLY A 367 -11.95 25.45 10.57
N HIS A 368 -12.44 24.49 11.34
CA HIS A 368 -11.76 24.03 12.56
C HIS A 368 -10.54 23.19 12.19
N MET A 369 -9.38 23.48 12.80
CA MET A 369 -8.16 22.73 12.56
C MET A 369 -8.07 21.54 13.54
N TYR A 370 -7.66 20.38 13.05
CA TYR A 370 -7.38 19.20 13.84
C TYR A 370 -5.90 18.85 13.70
N VAL A 371 -5.18 18.74 14.82
CA VAL A 371 -3.74 18.50 14.88
C VAL A 371 -3.45 17.25 15.69
N THR A 372 -2.70 16.31 15.13
CA THR A 372 -2.17 15.17 15.88
C THR A 372 -0.94 15.57 16.68
N VAL A 373 -0.88 15.11 17.93
CA VAL A 373 0.22 15.37 18.87
C VAL A 373 0.67 14.04 19.49
N THR A 374 1.99 13.86 19.66
CA THR A 374 2.55 12.62 20.21
C THR A 374 3.45 12.88 21.40
N THR A 375 3.27 12.08 22.44
CA THR A 375 4.24 11.91 23.53
C THR A 375 4.90 10.54 23.44
N THR A 376 4.26 9.57 22.79
CA THR A 376 4.70 8.18 22.65
C THR A 376 5.90 8.04 21.70
N TYR A 377 6.02 8.88 20.67
CA TYR A 377 7.06 8.74 19.63
C TYR A 377 8.50 8.80 20.21
N PRO A 378 9.43 7.93 19.76
CA PRO A 378 9.28 6.94 18.69
C PRO A 378 8.89 5.52 19.17
N HIS A 379 8.69 5.29 20.46
CA HIS A 379 8.21 4.01 21.01
C HIS A 379 7.64 4.20 22.41
N ALA A 380 6.52 3.52 22.71
CA ALA A 380 6.00 3.40 24.07
C ALA A 380 7.06 2.78 25.01
N PHE A 381 6.93 3.01 26.32
CA PHE A 381 7.70 2.23 27.30
C PHE A 381 7.04 0.85 27.55
N PRO A 382 7.82 -0.20 27.88
CA PRO A 382 7.29 -1.54 28.14
C PRO A 382 6.12 -1.56 29.15
N GLY A 383 4.94 -1.93 28.68
CA GLY A 383 3.70 -1.98 29.47
C GLY A 383 3.09 -0.63 29.87
N ALA A 384 3.62 0.49 29.36
CA ALA A 384 2.87 1.74 29.30
C ALA A 384 1.76 1.61 28.24
N ARG A 385 0.78 2.51 28.26
CA ARG A 385 -0.17 2.66 27.15
C ARG A 385 0.10 3.97 26.43
N PRO A 386 0.16 3.98 25.09
CA PRO A 386 0.11 5.20 24.31
C PRO A 386 -1.13 6.03 24.66
N ASP A 387 -0.94 7.35 24.73
CA ASP A 387 -1.99 8.33 24.98
C ASP A 387 -1.77 9.59 24.12
N ASP A 388 -1.38 9.35 22.86
CA ASP A 388 -1.29 10.40 21.85
C ASP A 388 -2.70 10.92 21.50
N LYS A 389 -2.79 12.15 20.99
CA LYS A 389 -4.06 12.88 20.91
C LYS A 389 -4.29 13.54 19.55
N ILE A 390 -5.55 13.85 19.29
CA ILE A 390 -5.96 14.84 18.29
C ILE A 390 -6.53 16.05 19.04
N ILE A 391 -5.91 17.20 18.81
CA ILE A 391 -6.32 18.50 19.33
C ILE A 391 -7.14 19.21 18.25
N ARG A 392 -8.38 19.59 18.56
CA ARG A 392 -9.20 20.50 17.77
C ARG A 392 -8.90 21.93 18.21
N LEU A 393 -8.48 22.77 17.26
CA LEU A 393 -8.16 24.18 17.41
C LEU A 393 -9.19 25.02 16.65
N VAL A 394 -9.63 26.11 17.26
CA VAL A 394 -10.52 27.10 16.65
C VAL A 394 -9.94 28.50 16.89
N ASP A 395 -10.01 29.31 15.85
CA ASP A 395 -9.78 30.75 15.83
C ASP A 395 -11.19 31.37 15.63
N SER A 396 -11.78 31.88 16.71
CA SER A 396 -13.18 32.33 16.72
C SER A 396 -13.35 33.80 16.34
N ASN A 397 -12.27 34.58 16.47
CA ASN A 397 -12.25 36.02 16.20
C ASN A 397 -11.62 36.38 14.83
N GLN A 398 -10.97 35.42 14.18
CA GLN A 398 -10.26 35.52 12.89
C GLN A 398 -9.03 36.44 12.93
N ASP A 399 -8.36 36.55 14.08
CA ASP A 399 -7.10 37.30 14.22
C ASP A 399 -5.85 36.51 13.78
N GLY A 400 -5.99 35.20 13.54
CA GLY A 400 -4.92 34.30 13.13
C GLY A 400 -4.30 33.51 14.28
N PHE A 401 -4.94 33.43 15.45
CA PHE A 401 -4.52 32.64 16.62
C PHE A 401 -5.66 31.74 17.16
N ALA A 402 -5.31 30.55 17.64
CA ALA A 402 -6.27 29.60 18.19
C ALA A 402 -6.66 29.96 19.64
N ASP A 403 -7.74 30.73 19.78
CA ASP A 403 -8.34 31.10 21.07
C ASP A 403 -9.02 29.94 21.81
N HIS A 404 -9.37 28.85 21.10
CA HIS A 404 -9.99 27.67 21.65
C HIS A 404 -9.24 26.38 21.25
N SER A 405 -9.04 25.51 22.24
CA SER A 405 -8.46 24.17 22.07
C SER A 405 -9.32 23.13 22.80
N THR A 406 -9.45 21.94 22.23
CA THR A 406 -10.17 20.80 22.81
C THR A 406 -9.51 19.49 22.40
N VAL A 407 -9.35 18.54 23.33
CA VAL A 407 -8.94 17.17 22.99
C VAL A 407 -10.11 16.47 22.31
N PHE A 408 -10.05 16.35 20.98
CA PHE A 408 -11.06 15.65 20.18
C PHE A 408 -10.98 14.15 20.39
N ALA A 409 -9.77 13.59 20.48
CA ALA A 409 -9.54 12.18 20.78
C ALA A 409 -8.23 11.97 21.53
N ASP A 410 -8.19 10.94 22.39
CA ASP A 410 -7.03 10.49 23.16
C ASP A 410 -6.83 8.97 23.03
N GLY A 411 -5.88 8.38 23.78
CA GLY A 411 -5.60 6.95 23.70
C GLY A 411 -5.24 6.46 22.28
N LEU A 412 -4.48 7.27 21.52
CA LEU A 412 -3.94 6.89 20.20
C LEU A 412 -2.48 6.45 20.32
N ASN A 413 -2.00 5.70 19.33
CA ASN A 413 -0.62 5.20 19.26
C ASN A 413 0.09 5.72 18.00
N ILE A 414 0.85 6.82 18.15
CA ILE A 414 1.63 7.49 17.10
C ILE A 414 0.79 7.70 15.81
N PRO A 415 -0.21 8.60 15.84
CA PRO A 415 -1.12 8.83 14.72
C PRO A 415 -0.46 9.63 13.59
N THR A 416 0.34 8.95 12.75
CA THR A 416 1.20 9.57 11.72
C THR A 416 0.46 10.16 10.52
N GLY A 417 -0.85 9.96 10.38
CA GLY A 417 -1.65 10.69 9.40
C GLY A 417 -3.14 10.73 9.71
N ILE A 418 -3.77 11.90 9.48
CA ILE A 418 -5.22 12.08 9.54
C ILE A 418 -5.76 12.76 8.28
N GLU A 419 -7.06 12.58 8.01
CA GLU A 419 -7.82 13.41 7.08
C GLU A 419 -9.32 13.43 7.40
N TRP A 420 -10.00 14.57 7.19
CA TRP A 420 -11.43 14.74 7.47
C TRP A 420 -12.31 14.27 6.31
N GLY A 421 -13.46 13.64 6.60
CA GLY A 421 -14.46 13.25 5.61
C GLY A 421 -15.62 12.47 6.23
N HIS A 422 -16.77 12.41 5.55
CA HIS A 422 -17.97 11.68 5.99
C HIS A 422 -18.46 12.08 7.41
N GLY A 423 -18.19 13.33 7.82
CA GLY A 423 -18.57 13.86 9.14
C GLY A 423 -17.62 13.48 10.28
N GLY A 424 -16.44 12.93 10.00
CA GLY A 424 -15.44 12.56 11.00
C GLY A 424 -14.02 12.58 10.46
N ILE A 425 -13.10 11.95 11.17
CA ILE A 425 -11.66 11.91 10.88
C ILE A 425 -11.22 10.47 10.65
N TYR A 426 -10.58 10.23 9.51
CA TYR A 426 -9.80 9.03 9.23
C TYR A 426 -8.44 9.17 9.90
N VAL A 427 -8.01 8.19 10.69
CA VAL A 427 -6.74 8.22 11.44
C VAL A 427 -5.94 6.96 11.17
N GLY A 428 -4.77 7.11 10.54
CA GLY A 428 -3.75 6.06 10.52
C GLY A 428 -2.97 6.09 11.84
N GLN A 429 -3.00 4.98 12.58
CA GLN A 429 -2.21 4.79 13.80
C GLN A 429 -1.68 3.35 13.90
N HIS A 430 -0.37 3.19 14.13
CA HIS A 430 0.25 1.87 14.32
C HIS A 430 -0.14 0.87 13.19
N THR A 431 -0.98 -0.13 13.46
CA THR A 431 -1.42 -1.19 12.53
C THR A 431 -2.86 -1.03 12.01
N GLU A 432 -3.52 0.08 12.34
CA GLU A 432 -4.96 0.29 12.17
C GLU A 432 -5.30 1.61 11.46
N LEU A 433 -6.33 1.57 10.60
CA LEU A 433 -7.05 2.74 10.11
C LEU A 433 -8.35 2.89 10.90
N LEU A 434 -8.43 3.91 11.74
CA LEU A 434 -9.63 4.28 12.46
C LEU A 434 -10.50 5.26 11.68
N PHE A 435 -11.78 5.29 12.03
CA PHE A 435 -12.67 6.42 11.87
C PHE A 435 -13.09 6.91 13.25
N LEU A 436 -12.94 8.20 13.51
CA LEU A 436 -13.33 8.88 14.74
C LEU A 436 -14.32 9.98 14.41
N LYS A 437 -15.43 10.04 15.13
CA LYS A 437 -16.49 11.02 14.85
C LYS A 437 -17.15 11.51 16.14
N ASP A 438 -17.51 12.79 16.11
CA ASP A 438 -18.39 13.49 17.03
C ASP A 438 -19.84 13.36 16.52
N THR A 439 -20.77 12.87 17.34
CA THR A 439 -22.19 12.71 16.98
C THR A 439 -23.17 13.64 17.72
N ASP A 440 -22.72 14.42 18.71
CA ASP A 440 -23.58 15.34 19.49
C ASP A 440 -23.20 16.83 19.39
N GLY A 441 -21.98 17.13 18.94
CA GLY A 441 -21.46 18.48 18.69
C GLY A 441 -20.62 19.09 19.81
N ASP A 442 -20.22 18.34 20.85
CA ASP A 442 -19.39 18.88 21.94
C ASP A 442 -17.92 19.15 21.55
N GLY A 443 -17.47 18.67 20.38
CA GLY A 443 -16.10 18.81 19.88
C GLY A 443 -15.18 17.62 20.22
N ARG A 444 -15.73 16.47 20.63
CA ARG A 444 -15.01 15.22 20.94
C ARG A 444 -15.57 14.04 20.14
N ALA A 445 -14.71 13.04 19.90
CA ALA A 445 -15.12 11.81 19.27
C ALA A 445 -15.77 10.83 20.28
N ASP A 446 -17.08 10.62 20.16
CA ASP A 446 -17.85 9.60 20.86
C ASP A 446 -17.94 8.28 20.05
N GLU A 447 -17.93 8.37 18.72
CA GLU A 447 -17.77 7.21 17.83
C GLU A 447 -16.29 6.92 17.56
N ARG A 448 -15.84 5.68 17.89
CA ARG A 448 -14.55 5.12 17.47
C ARG A 448 -14.75 3.78 16.77
N LYS A 449 -14.31 3.67 15.52
CA LYS A 449 -14.40 2.44 14.71
C LYS A 449 -13.07 2.10 14.05
N VAL A 450 -12.64 0.84 14.12
CA VAL A 450 -11.59 0.31 13.23
C VAL A 450 -12.24 0.03 11.87
N LEU A 451 -11.76 0.67 10.80
CA LEU A 451 -12.25 0.42 9.44
C LEU A 451 -11.50 -0.72 8.76
N LEU A 452 -10.17 -0.75 8.93
CA LEU A 452 -9.24 -1.72 8.38
C LEU A 452 -8.06 -1.86 9.34
N SER A 453 -7.52 -3.07 9.51
CA SER A 453 -6.27 -3.31 10.23
C SER A 453 -5.36 -4.26 9.45
N GLY A 454 -4.17 -4.55 9.98
CA GLY A 454 -3.13 -5.31 9.29
C GLY A 454 -2.11 -4.44 8.56
N PHE A 455 -2.08 -3.14 8.80
CA PHE A 455 -1.00 -2.28 8.29
C PHE A 455 0.33 -2.59 9.00
N GLY A 456 1.45 -2.32 8.32
CA GLY A 456 2.78 -2.62 8.83
C GLY A 456 3.32 -1.60 9.84
N ASP A 457 3.92 -2.09 10.92
CA ASP A 457 4.47 -1.29 12.04
C ASP A 457 5.97 -1.57 12.34
N GLY A 458 6.68 -2.17 11.38
CA GLY A 458 8.10 -2.55 11.53
C GLY A 458 9.06 -1.39 11.74
N ASP A 459 8.66 -0.17 11.38
CA ASP A 459 9.22 1.08 11.86
C ASP A 459 8.10 2.12 12.09
N SER A 460 7.99 2.61 13.32
CA SER A 460 7.01 3.60 13.78
C SER A 460 6.94 4.86 12.92
N HIS A 461 8.09 5.37 12.45
CA HIS A 461 8.14 6.60 11.64
C HIS A 461 7.86 6.36 10.15
N GLN A 462 7.64 5.10 9.77
CA GLN A 462 7.29 4.68 8.42
C GLN A 462 5.85 4.14 8.32
N THR A 463 5.08 4.14 9.41
CA THR A 463 3.66 3.73 9.47
C THR A 463 2.75 4.52 8.50
N ILE A 464 1.50 4.09 8.36
CA ILE A 464 0.54 4.69 7.42
C ILE A 464 0.28 6.19 7.70
N ASN A 465 0.79 7.04 6.82
CA ASN A 465 0.88 8.49 6.99
C ASN A 465 0.48 9.25 5.71
N SER A 466 0.59 10.58 5.72
CA SER A 466 0.39 11.46 4.54
C SER A 466 -0.99 11.36 3.88
N PHE A 467 -2.04 11.31 4.72
CA PHE A 467 -3.42 11.21 4.27
C PHE A 467 -3.89 12.47 3.53
N ILE A 468 -4.53 12.29 2.37
CA ILE A 468 -5.15 13.34 1.55
C ILE A 468 -6.23 12.76 0.62
N TRP A 469 -7.28 13.52 0.30
CA TRP A 469 -8.21 13.14 -0.76
C TRP A 469 -7.71 13.54 -2.14
N SER A 470 -7.84 12.65 -3.13
CA SER A 470 -7.73 13.07 -4.53
C SER A 470 -8.92 13.94 -4.94
N PRO A 471 -8.81 14.77 -6.01
CA PRO A 471 -9.91 15.56 -6.51
C PRO A 471 -11.18 14.76 -6.84
N ASP A 472 -11.05 13.49 -7.23
CA ASP A 472 -12.17 12.56 -7.48
C ASP A 472 -12.70 11.85 -6.22
N GLY A 473 -12.13 12.08 -5.03
CA GLY A 473 -12.61 11.51 -3.77
C GLY A 473 -12.22 10.05 -3.54
N GLN A 474 -10.96 9.69 -3.78
CA GLN A 474 -10.32 8.55 -3.11
C GLN A 474 -9.41 9.09 -1.99
N LEU A 475 -9.31 8.36 -0.88
CA LEU A 475 -8.37 8.69 0.19
C LEU A 475 -7.01 8.04 -0.11
N TYR A 476 -5.98 8.84 -0.35
CA TYR A 476 -4.61 8.39 -0.57
C TYR A 476 -3.78 8.56 0.71
N PHE A 477 -2.89 7.59 0.96
CA PHE A 477 -1.92 7.58 2.07
C PHE A 477 -0.75 6.64 1.71
N GLY A 478 0.32 6.59 2.50
CA GLY A 478 1.48 5.73 2.21
C GLY A 478 2.18 5.24 3.47
N HIS A 479 3.07 4.26 3.32
CA HIS A 479 3.98 3.78 4.36
C HIS A 479 5.35 3.46 3.75
N GLY A 480 6.40 3.48 4.56
CA GLY A 480 7.79 3.37 4.12
C GLY A 480 8.42 1.99 4.30
N ASP A 481 9.75 1.99 4.25
CA ASP A 481 10.60 0.80 4.38
C ASP A 481 10.42 0.08 5.73
N GLY A 482 10.55 -1.24 5.75
CA GLY A 482 10.36 -2.08 6.96
C GLY A 482 8.90 -2.36 7.33
N CYS A 483 7.92 -1.70 6.72
CA CYS A 483 6.50 -1.96 6.95
C CYS A 483 5.93 -2.99 5.95
N GLU A 484 5.36 -4.09 6.46
CA GLU A 484 4.60 -5.07 5.67
C GLU A 484 3.11 -4.94 6.00
N SER A 485 2.30 -4.49 5.03
CA SER A 485 0.84 -4.33 5.18
C SER A 485 0.08 -5.49 4.52
N ARG A 486 -0.85 -6.09 5.28
CA ARG A 486 -1.68 -7.26 4.95
C ARG A 486 -3.13 -7.00 5.34
N VAL A 487 -3.87 -6.30 4.48
CA VAL A 487 -5.20 -5.79 4.84
C VAL A 487 -6.29 -6.61 4.19
N GLU A 488 -7.10 -7.29 5.01
CA GLU A 488 -8.32 -7.94 4.56
C GLU A 488 -9.37 -6.89 4.14
N THR A 489 -10.03 -7.10 3.01
CA THR A 489 -11.14 -6.24 2.56
C THR A 489 -12.29 -7.09 1.98
N PRO A 490 -13.48 -6.50 1.78
CA PRO A 490 -14.56 -7.15 1.02
C PRO A 490 -14.21 -7.45 -0.45
N TRP A 491 -13.05 -7.01 -0.95
CA TRP A 491 -12.56 -7.27 -2.30
C TRP A 491 -11.39 -8.28 -2.33
N GLY A 492 -11.13 -8.97 -1.22
CA GLY A 492 -9.94 -9.80 -1.00
C GLY A 492 -8.83 -9.03 -0.27
N THR A 493 -7.62 -9.58 -0.25
CA THR A 493 -6.49 -8.98 0.47
C THR A 493 -5.77 -7.92 -0.34
N SER A 494 -5.56 -6.75 0.26
CA SER A 494 -4.64 -5.72 -0.20
C SER A 494 -3.28 -5.90 0.52
N ARG A 495 -2.24 -6.29 -0.22
CA ARG A 495 -0.86 -6.45 0.32
C ARG A 495 0.05 -5.31 -0.18
N LEU A 496 0.94 -4.79 0.66
CA LEU A 496 2.00 -3.86 0.25
C LEU A 496 3.26 -4.12 1.10
N PHE A 497 4.38 -4.42 0.44
CA PHE A 497 5.64 -4.80 1.08
C PHE A 497 6.68 -3.67 1.03
N ASN A 498 7.26 -3.33 2.19
CA ASN A 498 8.12 -2.16 2.38
C ASN A 498 7.42 -0.88 1.86
N ALA A 499 8.17 0.05 1.29
CA ALA A 499 7.63 1.37 0.96
C ALA A 499 6.63 1.36 -0.21
N GLY A 500 5.64 2.26 -0.17
CA GLY A 500 4.69 2.51 -1.26
C GLY A 500 3.47 3.34 -0.86
N TYR A 501 2.43 3.28 -1.68
CA TYR A 501 1.20 4.07 -1.50
C TYR A 501 -0.07 3.23 -1.62
N PHE A 502 -1.13 3.70 -0.95
CA PHE A 502 -2.49 3.19 -1.05
C PHE A 502 -3.43 4.23 -1.65
N LYS A 503 -4.50 3.74 -2.28
CA LYS A 503 -5.72 4.51 -2.57
C LYS A 503 -6.96 3.73 -2.12
N LEU A 504 -7.74 4.33 -1.24
CA LEU A 504 -8.94 3.76 -0.62
C LEU A 504 -10.20 4.44 -1.15
N ARG A 505 -11.29 3.67 -1.31
CA ARG A 505 -12.66 4.15 -1.52
C ARG A 505 -13.50 3.75 -0.30
N PRO A 506 -13.63 4.59 0.75
CA PRO A 506 -14.16 4.15 2.05
C PRO A 506 -15.55 3.52 2.00
N ASN A 507 -16.52 4.12 1.30
CA ASN A 507 -17.89 3.58 1.20
C ASN A 507 -17.92 2.19 0.51
N ARG A 508 -16.87 1.82 -0.24
CA ARG A 508 -16.70 0.49 -0.85
C ARG A 508 -15.70 -0.39 -0.08
N LEU A 509 -15.02 0.12 0.97
CA LEU A 509 -13.84 -0.47 1.61
C LEU A 509 -12.80 -1.04 0.62
N LYS A 510 -12.67 -0.43 -0.56
CA LYS A 510 -11.78 -0.91 -1.64
C LYS A 510 -10.42 -0.23 -1.53
N LEU A 511 -9.50 -0.90 -0.84
CA LEU A 511 -8.08 -0.51 -0.75
C LEU A 511 -7.32 -1.06 -1.96
N ILE A 512 -6.46 -0.23 -2.57
CA ILE A 512 -5.62 -0.64 -3.70
C ILE A 512 -4.18 -0.16 -3.44
N PRO A 513 -3.18 -1.07 -3.36
CA PRO A 513 -1.76 -0.75 -3.23
C PRO A 513 -1.16 -0.34 -4.58
N PHE A 514 -0.08 0.44 -4.54
CA PHE A 514 0.82 0.66 -5.69
C PHE A 514 2.22 1.09 -5.23
N LEU A 515 3.21 0.95 -6.12
CA LEU A 515 4.62 1.30 -5.89
C LEU A 515 5.34 0.55 -4.75
N GLU A 516 5.11 -0.76 -4.59
CA GLU A 516 5.75 -1.57 -3.55
C GLU A 516 7.29 -1.71 -3.65
N GLY A 517 7.94 -1.91 -2.52
CA GLY A 517 9.38 -2.16 -2.41
C GLY A 517 10.23 -1.11 -3.10
N HIS A 518 11.21 -1.55 -3.89
CA HIS A 518 12.15 -0.64 -4.57
C HIS A 518 11.56 0.06 -5.83
N MET A 519 10.24 -0.04 -6.06
CA MET A 519 9.59 0.62 -7.19
C MET A 519 9.44 2.14 -7.00
N GLY A 520 9.26 2.60 -5.77
CA GLY A 520 8.76 3.95 -5.51
C GLY A 520 9.62 4.80 -4.54
N PRO A 521 8.98 5.42 -3.52
CA PRO A 521 9.68 6.12 -2.46
C PRO A 521 10.39 5.15 -1.51
N GLY A 522 11.36 5.61 -0.72
CA GLY A 522 11.79 4.92 0.50
C GLY A 522 10.99 5.40 1.71
N ASN A 523 10.88 6.74 1.85
CA ASN A 523 10.24 7.41 2.98
C ASN A 523 9.07 8.28 2.49
N PRO A 524 7.91 7.71 2.10
CA PRO A 524 6.76 8.49 1.63
C PRO A 524 6.16 9.31 2.77
N TRP A 525 6.52 10.59 2.82
CA TRP A 525 6.09 11.55 3.85
C TRP A 525 5.38 12.77 3.23
N GLY A 526 4.75 12.60 2.06
CA GLY A 526 3.78 13.56 1.54
C GLY A 526 3.10 13.07 0.27
N ILE A 527 1.81 13.40 0.12
CA ILE A 527 1.05 13.23 -1.12
C ILE A 527 0.30 14.53 -1.40
N GLY A 528 0.46 15.10 -2.59
CA GLY A 528 -0.22 16.31 -3.03
C GLY A 528 -0.88 16.10 -4.38
N PHE A 529 -1.96 16.84 -4.66
CA PHE A 529 -2.68 16.79 -5.93
C PHE A 529 -2.79 18.17 -6.56
N ASP A 530 -2.73 18.23 -7.89
CA ASP A 530 -3.21 19.41 -8.64
C ASP A 530 -4.75 19.39 -8.78
N PRO A 531 -5.39 20.50 -9.22
CA PRO A 531 -6.84 20.58 -9.39
C PRO A 531 -7.43 19.64 -10.46
N TRP A 532 -6.58 18.95 -11.22
CA TRP A 532 -6.91 18.10 -12.37
C TRP A 532 -6.75 16.60 -12.07
N GLY A 533 -6.33 16.24 -10.85
CA GLY A 533 -6.24 14.86 -10.36
C GLY A 533 -4.85 14.23 -10.47
N GLN A 534 -3.83 14.99 -10.87
CA GLN A 534 -2.46 14.51 -10.97
C GLN A 534 -1.78 14.54 -9.60
N GLY A 535 -1.32 13.36 -9.16
CA GLY A 535 -0.77 13.15 -7.82
C GLY A 535 0.75 13.16 -7.79
N PHE A 536 1.32 13.79 -6.77
CA PHE A 536 2.75 13.94 -6.55
C PHE A 536 3.13 13.41 -5.17
N GLY A 537 4.09 12.49 -5.12
CA GLY A 537 4.58 11.87 -3.90
C GLY A 537 5.92 12.44 -3.47
N VAL A 538 6.05 12.76 -2.19
CA VAL A 538 7.25 13.30 -1.55
C VAL A 538 7.95 12.18 -0.79
N ASP A 539 9.22 11.98 -1.09
CA ASP A 539 10.10 11.04 -0.39
C ASP A 539 11.11 11.83 0.45
N GLY A 540 11.07 11.62 1.77
CA GLY A 540 11.86 12.35 2.78
C GLY A 540 13.38 12.13 2.74
N ALA A 541 13.85 11.31 1.79
CA ALA A 541 15.22 11.34 1.30
C ALA A 541 15.31 11.28 -0.24
N GLY A 542 14.40 10.58 -0.93
CA GLY A 542 14.50 10.29 -2.37
C GLY A 542 13.97 11.34 -3.34
N GLY A 543 13.40 12.46 -2.87
CA GLY A 543 12.89 13.54 -3.73
C GLY A 543 11.44 13.34 -4.20
N ILE A 544 11.05 13.93 -5.33
CA ILE A 544 9.63 14.03 -5.74
C ILE A 544 9.32 13.16 -6.96
N SER A 545 8.21 12.43 -6.91
CA SER A 545 7.68 11.59 -7.99
C SER A 545 6.31 12.05 -8.46
N TRP A 546 6.04 12.00 -9.76
CA TRP A 546 4.67 12.03 -10.29
C TRP A 546 4.09 10.61 -10.31
N LEU A 547 2.94 10.41 -9.66
CA LEU A 547 2.46 9.07 -9.28
C LEU A 547 1.60 8.38 -10.34
N THR A 548 0.97 9.13 -11.25
CA THR A 548 -0.01 8.60 -12.22
C THR A 548 0.49 7.40 -13.04
N PRO A 549 1.70 7.38 -13.63
CA PRO A 549 2.19 6.25 -14.41
C PRO A 549 2.30 4.93 -13.62
N ALA A 550 2.44 5.01 -12.30
CA ALA A 550 2.61 3.86 -11.41
C ALA A 550 1.35 3.52 -10.59
N GLN A 551 0.21 4.11 -10.91
CA GLN A 551 -1.07 3.76 -10.28
C GLN A 551 -1.65 2.40 -10.71
N VAL A 552 -0.87 1.62 -11.47
CA VAL A 552 -1.10 0.21 -11.83
C VAL A 552 -0.69 -0.69 -10.65
N PRO A 553 -1.59 -1.49 -10.07
CA PRO A 553 -1.36 -2.19 -8.80
C PRO A 553 -0.64 -3.54 -8.99
N THR A 554 0.59 -3.50 -9.54
CA THR A 554 1.39 -4.68 -9.87
C THR A 554 2.66 -4.82 -9.03
N THR A 555 3.09 -6.05 -8.80
CA THR A 555 4.34 -6.42 -8.09
C THR A 555 5.57 -6.45 -9.01
N HIS A 556 5.42 -6.14 -10.30
CA HIS A 556 6.55 -6.11 -11.22
C HIS A 556 7.48 -4.92 -10.94
N ARG A 557 8.69 -5.24 -10.43
CA ARG A 557 9.66 -4.27 -9.92
C ARG A 557 10.34 -3.43 -11.00
N ARG A 558 9.67 -2.37 -11.45
CA ARG A 558 10.26 -1.27 -12.23
C ARG A 558 10.26 0.03 -11.42
N ARG A 559 11.43 0.63 -11.23
CA ARG A 559 11.62 1.89 -10.49
C ARG A 559 11.01 3.08 -11.24
N LEU A 560 10.13 3.83 -10.59
CA LEU A 560 9.52 5.05 -11.11
C LEU A 560 10.56 6.19 -11.16
N PRO A 561 10.69 6.93 -12.29
CA PRO A 561 11.57 8.09 -12.37
C PRO A 561 11.14 9.22 -11.41
N ARG A 562 12.12 10.02 -10.98
CA ARG A 562 11.89 11.22 -10.13
C ARG A 562 11.87 12.48 -10.99
N ILE A 563 11.04 13.44 -10.61
CA ILE A 563 10.99 14.78 -11.21
C ILE A 563 11.68 15.83 -10.32
N GLY A 564 11.68 15.63 -8.99
CA GLY A 564 12.38 16.49 -8.03
C GLY A 564 13.64 15.83 -7.45
N LYS A 565 14.65 16.65 -7.15
CA LYS A 565 15.91 16.22 -6.51
C LYS A 565 15.67 15.71 -5.07
N PRO A 566 16.58 14.90 -4.52
CA PRO A 566 16.66 14.58 -3.08
C PRO A 566 16.68 15.81 -2.16
N GLY A 567 16.16 15.64 -0.96
CA GLY A 567 16.15 16.63 0.14
C GLY A 567 15.53 16.03 1.40
N GLY A 568 15.51 16.77 2.51
CA GLY A 568 14.92 16.33 3.77
C GLY A 568 13.45 16.72 3.85
N TYR A 569 12.61 16.15 2.99
CA TYR A 569 11.24 16.65 2.80
C TYR A 569 10.19 15.98 3.69
N CYS A 570 9.19 16.74 4.11
CA CYS A 570 8.02 16.23 4.85
C CYS A 570 6.81 17.15 4.61
N GLY A 571 5.63 16.58 4.43
CA GLY A 571 4.42 17.29 4.05
C GLY A 571 4.43 17.88 2.64
N ILE A 572 3.24 18.23 2.16
CA ILE A 572 3.04 18.92 0.87
C ILE A 572 1.66 19.59 0.81
N THR A 573 1.57 20.73 0.14
CA THR A 573 0.32 21.38 -0.23
C THR A 573 0.41 22.06 -1.59
N TYR A 574 -0.69 22.09 -2.33
CA TYR A 574 -0.85 22.92 -3.52
C TYR A 574 -1.25 24.33 -3.09
N LEU A 575 -0.76 25.35 -3.79
CA LEU A 575 -1.02 26.75 -3.50
C LEU A 575 -1.84 27.36 -4.65
N ASP A 576 -3.10 27.73 -4.37
CA ASP A 576 -4.04 28.25 -5.38
C ASP A 576 -4.88 29.43 -4.87
N GLY A 577 -4.94 29.62 -3.54
CA GLY A 577 -5.83 30.60 -2.91
C GLY A 577 -5.60 32.05 -3.37
N GLN A 578 -6.69 32.81 -3.53
CA GLN A 578 -6.67 34.19 -4.02
C GLN A 578 -5.94 35.16 -3.08
N ALA A 579 -5.78 34.83 -1.80
CA ALA A 579 -4.94 35.59 -0.86
C ALA A 579 -3.44 35.59 -1.24
N LEU A 580 -2.97 34.62 -2.03
CA LEU A 580 -1.56 34.52 -2.43
C LEU A 580 -1.22 35.38 -3.65
N PRO A 581 0.04 35.85 -3.79
CA PRO A 581 0.54 36.47 -5.01
C PRO A 581 0.30 35.60 -6.24
N ALA A 582 -0.07 36.20 -7.37
CA ALA A 582 -0.31 35.47 -8.62
C ALA A 582 0.92 34.67 -9.12
N SER A 583 2.13 35.07 -8.74
CA SER A 583 3.40 34.37 -9.02
C SER A 583 3.61 33.08 -8.20
N MET A 584 2.76 32.81 -7.20
CA MET A 584 2.83 31.62 -6.34
C MET A 584 1.67 30.64 -6.57
N ARG A 585 0.58 31.09 -7.21
CA ARG A 585 -0.57 30.22 -7.52
C ARG A 585 -0.17 29.20 -8.59
N GLY A 586 -0.62 27.97 -8.42
CA GLY A 586 -0.19 26.83 -9.22
C GLY A 586 1.14 26.19 -8.82
N SER A 587 1.79 26.66 -7.73
CA SER A 587 2.99 26.03 -7.16
C SER A 587 2.65 25.14 -5.95
N PHE A 588 3.60 24.34 -5.49
CA PHE A 588 3.50 23.50 -4.31
C PHE A 588 4.50 23.95 -3.24
N ALA A 589 4.12 23.88 -1.97
CA ALA A 589 5.01 24.02 -0.82
C ALA A 589 5.20 22.68 -0.10
N ILE A 590 6.40 22.45 0.44
CA ILE A 590 6.79 21.27 1.21
C ILE A 590 7.65 21.69 2.42
N GLY A 591 7.55 20.98 3.53
CA GLY A 591 8.52 21.11 4.62
C GLY A 591 9.89 20.52 4.21
N ASP A 592 10.97 21.13 4.67
CA ASP A 592 12.35 20.69 4.44
C ASP A 592 13.08 20.67 5.81
N TYR A 593 12.73 19.68 6.64
CA TYR A 593 13.07 19.62 8.07
C TYR A 593 14.57 19.54 8.34
N LYS A 594 15.37 19.03 7.39
CA LYS A 594 16.84 19.01 7.46
C LYS A 594 17.49 20.36 7.11
N ALA A 595 16.77 21.24 6.41
CA ALA A 595 17.24 22.56 6.00
C ALA A 595 16.50 23.71 6.70
N ASN A 596 15.75 23.41 7.77
CA ASN A 596 15.01 24.37 8.60
C ASN A 596 14.13 25.34 7.78
N ARG A 597 13.47 24.88 6.71
CA ARG A 597 12.71 25.75 5.78
C ARG A 597 11.46 25.09 5.21
N VAL A 598 10.61 25.91 4.59
CA VAL A 598 9.50 25.48 3.73
C VAL A 598 9.89 25.76 2.28
N SER A 599 10.28 24.71 1.56
CA SER A 599 10.71 24.76 0.16
C SER A 599 9.48 24.85 -0.78
N ARG A 600 9.66 25.43 -1.97
CA ARG A 600 8.57 25.64 -2.95
C ARG A 600 9.00 25.21 -4.36
N PHE A 601 8.07 24.66 -5.15
CA PHE A 601 8.32 24.29 -6.54
C PHE A 601 7.11 24.52 -7.46
N SER A 602 7.37 24.86 -8.72
CA SER A 602 6.36 24.93 -9.80
C SER A 602 6.50 23.73 -10.75
N LEU A 603 5.46 23.47 -11.55
CA LEU A 603 5.42 22.42 -12.55
C LEU A 603 5.06 22.99 -13.93
N SER A 604 5.70 22.46 -14.98
CA SER A 604 5.31 22.67 -16.37
C SER A 604 5.13 21.32 -17.07
N SER A 605 4.17 21.19 -17.98
CA SER A 605 3.98 19.93 -18.72
C SER A 605 5.20 19.63 -19.62
N GLN A 606 5.58 18.36 -19.68
CA GLN A 606 6.64 17.84 -20.55
C GLN A 606 6.21 16.44 -21.00
N ASP A 607 6.00 16.27 -22.31
CA ASP A 607 5.41 15.06 -22.90
C ASP A 607 4.08 14.70 -22.21
N SER A 608 3.81 13.44 -21.82
CA SER A 608 2.66 13.14 -20.95
C SER A 608 2.82 13.66 -19.52
N GLY A 609 4.05 13.88 -19.07
CA GLY A 609 4.41 14.17 -17.68
C GLY A 609 4.69 15.64 -17.37
N PHE A 610 5.64 15.85 -16.46
CA PHE A 610 5.92 17.15 -15.85
C PHE A 610 7.42 17.35 -15.62
N LEU A 611 7.88 18.58 -15.90
CA LEU A 611 9.15 19.12 -15.45
C LEU A 611 8.92 19.93 -14.16
N LEU A 612 9.75 19.71 -13.15
CA LEU A 612 9.71 20.42 -11.87
C LEU A 612 10.77 21.52 -11.83
N ARG A 613 10.38 22.70 -11.35
CA ARG A 613 11.27 23.85 -11.11
C ARG A 613 11.21 24.24 -9.64
N TRP A 614 12.37 24.26 -8.97
CA TRP A 614 12.47 24.83 -7.62
C TRP A 614 12.35 26.34 -7.68
N GLU A 615 11.55 26.89 -6.78
CA GLU A 615 11.27 28.32 -6.64
C GLU A 615 11.88 28.84 -5.33
N GLU A 616 11.76 30.15 -5.08
CA GLU A 616 12.13 30.74 -3.79
C GLU A 616 11.32 30.10 -2.62
N PRO A 617 11.98 29.67 -1.53
CA PRO A 617 11.33 29.13 -0.34
C PRO A 617 10.32 30.11 0.28
N LEU A 618 9.25 29.58 0.88
CA LEU A 618 8.22 30.39 1.55
C LEU A 618 8.70 30.96 2.90
N LEU A 619 9.54 30.20 3.60
CA LEU A 619 10.05 30.53 4.93
C LEU A 619 11.35 29.76 5.12
N SER A 620 12.37 30.38 5.70
CA SER A 620 13.58 29.69 6.20
C SER A 620 13.91 30.16 7.61
N SER A 621 14.33 29.27 8.50
CA SER A 621 14.72 29.63 9.87
C SER A 621 16.20 29.46 10.11
N SER A 622 16.78 30.39 10.87
CA SER A 622 18.10 30.22 11.49
C SER A 622 18.04 29.43 12.82
N HIS A 623 16.85 29.19 13.36
CA HIS A 623 16.68 28.46 14.61
C HIS A 623 16.80 26.94 14.39
N ARG A 624 17.88 26.33 14.91
CA ARG A 624 18.25 24.93 14.64
C ARG A 624 17.11 23.93 14.89
N ASN A 625 16.25 24.17 15.87
CA ASN A 625 15.22 23.21 16.29
C ASN A 625 13.89 23.33 15.50
N PHE A 626 13.73 24.30 14.60
CA PHE A 626 12.54 24.44 13.75
C PHE A 626 12.43 23.28 12.75
N ARG A 627 11.40 22.43 12.89
CA ARG A 627 11.19 21.19 12.12
C ARG A 627 9.82 21.22 11.42
N PRO A 628 9.73 21.86 10.23
CA PRO A 628 8.51 21.84 9.43
C PRO A 628 8.23 20.41 8.91
N VAL A 629 7.26 19.73 9.53
CA VAL A 629 6.91 18.33 9.25
C VAL A 629 5.61 18.17 8.46
N ASP A 630 4.72 19.15 8.50
CA ASP A 630 3.65 19.27 7.50
C ASP A 630 3.40 20.75 7.13
N VAL A 631 2.82 20.98 5.96
CA VAL A 631 2.46 22.31 5.46
C VAL A 631 1.17 22.26 4.67
N LYS A 632 0.25 23.22 4.90
CA LYS A 632 -1.09 23.27 4.30
C LYS A 632 -1.57 24.71 4.07
N GLN A 633 -2.29 24.96 2.99
CA GLN A 633 -3.12 26.18 2.85
C GLN A 633 -4.41 26.02 3.68
N GLY A 634 -4.79 27.06 4.43
CA GLY A 634 -5.97 27.08 5.32
C GLY A 634 -7.20 27.80 4.75
N PRO A 635 -8.28 27.94 5.54
CA PRO A 635 -9.56 28.56 5.12
C PRO A 635 -9.44 30.02 4.70
N ASP A 636 -8.55 30.76 5.36
CA ASP A 636 -8.23 32.18 5.11
C ASP A 636 -7.27 32.38 3.93
N GLY A 637 -6.82 31.30 3.29
CA GLY A 637 -5.81 31.31 2.24
C GLY A 637 -4.36 31.47 2.74
N ALA A 638 -4.11 31.61 4.04
CA ALA A 638 -2.77 31.59 4.61
C ALA A 638 -2.17 30.18 4.56
N ILE A 639 -0.85 30.09 4.76
CA ILE A 639 -0.10 28.83 4.73
C ILE A 639 0.36 28.49 6.15
N TYR A 640 -0.15 27.39 6.67
CA TYR A 640 0.13 26.89 8.01
C TYR A 640 1.23 25.85 7.96
N VAL A 641 2.19 25.97 8.87
CA VAL A 641 3.37 25.12 8.99
C VAL A 641 3.32 24.40 10.33
N VAL A 642 3.27 23.08 10.31
CA VAL A 642 3.36 22.22 11.49
C VAL A 642 4.83 22.10 11.86
N ASP A 643 5.23 22.76 12.94
CA ASP A 643 6.58 22.68 13.49
C ASP A 643 6.59 21.71 14.66
N TRP A 644 7.21 20.55 14.45
CA TRP A 644 7.42 19.55 15.51
C TRP A 644 8.16 20.18 16.69
N TYR A 645 9.10 21.09 16.41
CA TYR A 645 10.13 21.61 17.30
C TYR A 645 10.99 20.49 17.93
N ASN A 646 12.20 20.26 17.41
CA ASN A 646 13.10 19.27 18.00
C ASN A 646 14.59 19.48 17.69
N PRO A 647 15.49 19.33 18.69
CA PRO A 647 16.93 19.30 18.46
C PRO A 647 17.39 18.02 17.75
N ILE A 648 16.67 16.91 17.88
CA ILE A 648 16.94 15.66 17.17
C ILE A 648 16.26 15.71 15.80
N THR A 649 16.98 15.29 14.75
CA THR A 649 16.48 15.41 13.37
C THR A 649 15.83 14.12 12.88
N CYS A 650 16.33 12.96 13.33
CA CYS A 650 15.63 11.68 13.25
C CYS A 650 16.24 10.69 14.27
N HIS A 651 15.53 9.60 14.58
CA HIS A 651 16.09 8.54 15.44
C HIS A 651 17.02 7.57 14.66
N GLN A 652 17.37 7.88 13.40
CA GLN A 652 18.40 7.18 12.62
C GLN A 652 19.80 7.84 12.71
N ASP A 653 19.88 9.02 13.34
CA ASP A 653 21.12 9.74 13.61
C ASP A 653 21.39 9.76 15.13
N ASP A 654 20.37 10.09 15.93
CA ASP A 654 20.44 10.23 17.40
C ASP A 654 19.78 9.05 18.14
N ALA A 655 20.21 8.78 19.39
CA ALA A 655 19.80 7.59 20.14
C ALA A 655 18.28 7.51 20.42
N PHE A 656 17.77 6.28 20.54
CA PHE A 656 16.33 6.05 20.66
C PHE A 656 15.68 6.75 21.87
N ARG A 657 16.23 6.51 23.07
CA ARG A 657 15.89 7.18 24.34
C ARG A 657 16.86 8.33 24.65
N ASP A 658 17.26 9.11 23.65
CA ASP A 658 18.16 10.24 23.87
C ASP A 658 17.51 11.31 24.78
N PRO A 659 18.18 11.77 25.86
CA PRO A 659 17.60 12.69 26.84
C PRO A 659 17.47 14.14 26.36
N THR A 660 17.98 14.48 25.17
CA THR A 660 17.80 15.80 24.55
C THR A 660 16.54 15.89 23.69
N ARG A 661 15.83 14.77 23.49
CA ARG A 661 14.59 14.70 22.71
C ARG A 661 13.49 15.54 23.39
N ASP A 662 13.07 16.63 22.75
CA ASP A 662 11.87 17.36 23.18
C ASP A 662 10.64 16.47 22.95
N LYS A 663 9.75 16.46 23.96
CA LYS A 663 8.43 15.79 23.94
C LYS A 663 7.32 16.66 24.55
N ALA A 664 7.64 17.90 24.94
CA ALA A 664 6.75 18.78 25.68
C ALA A 664 6.26 19.97 24.86
N GLN A 665 6.90 20.27 23.73
CA GLN A 665 6.65 21.49 22.97
C GLN A 665 6.42 21.23 21.47
N GLY A 666 5.91 22.23 20.78
CA GLY A 666 5.56 22.20 19.35
C GLY A 666 4.76 23.44 18.96
N ARG A 667 4.68 23.78 17.67
CA ARG A 667 3.98 25.00 17.19
C ARG A 667 3.23 24.77 15.88
N ILE A 668 2.19 25.56 15.66
CA ILE A 668 1.70 25.89 14.33
C ILE A 668 2.08 27.35 14.03
N TRP A 669 2.81 27.56 12.95
CA TRP A 669 3.13 28.89 12.43
C TRP A 669 2.22 29.20 11.24
N ARG A 670 1.60 30.38 11.23
CA ARG A 670 0.76 30.88 10.14
C ARG A 670 1.53 31.91 9.34
N VAL A 671 1.74 31.62 8.05
CA VAL A 671 2.42 32.51 7.09
C VAL A 671 1.38 33.11 6.16
N SER A 672 1.21 34.43 6.22
CA SER A 672 0.21 35.16 5.44
C SER A 672 0.86 36.14 4.47
N ALA A 673 0.23 36.40 3.33
CA ALA A 673 0.68 37.41 2.39
C ALA A 673 0.12 38.78 2.82
N ASN A 674 0.97 39.80 2.85
CA ASN A 674 0.64 41.16 3.30
C ASN A 674 -0.22 41.93 2.26
N ILE A 675 -0.98 41.22 1.41
CA ILE A 675 -1.83 41.79 0.35
C ILE A 675 -3.18 42.24 0.93
N HIS A 676 -3.14 42.92 2.08
CA HIS A 676 -4.24 43.75 2.53
C HIS A 676 -4.21 45.06 1.74
N GLN A 677 -4.82 45.05 0.55
CA GLN A 677 -5.31 46.30 -0.02
C GLN A 677 -6.41 46.84 0.90
N GLU A 678 -6.35 48.13 1.23
CA GLU A 678 -7.42 48.80 1.97
C GLU A 678 -8.75 48.64 1.19
N GLY A 679 -9.70 47.88 1.76
CA GLY A 679 -10.99 47.61 1.12
C GLY A 679 -11.10 46.27 0.38
N SER A 680 -10.07 45.40 0.39
CA SER A 680 -10.32 43.97 0.15
C SER A 680 -11.33 43.45 1.19
N PRO A 681 -12.43 42.77 0.80
CA PRO A 681 -13.25 42.08 1.79
C PRO A 681 -12.42 40.98 2.46
N PRO A 682 -12.75 40.58 3.71
CA PRO A 682 -12.30 39.32 4.25
C PRO A 682 -12.61 38.17 3.28
N ALA A 683 -11.82 37.10 3.32
CA ALA A 683 -12.28 35.84 2.74
C ALA A 683 -13.52 35.41 3.55
N ASP A 684 -14.71 35.42 2.92
CA ASP A 684 -15.94 35.00 3.58
C ASP A 684 -15.75 33.56 4.10
N SER A 685 -15.60 33.43 5.41
CA SER A 685 -15.32 32.16 6.11
C SER A 685 -16.58 31.30 6.11
N LEU A 686 -16.93 30.78 4.94
CA LEU A 686 -18.14 29.99 4.74
C LEU A 686 -17.97 28.64 5.42
N ASP A 687 -18.66 28.48 6.56
CA ASP A 687 -18.90 27.18 7.16
C ASP A 687 -19.72 26.33 6.18
N LEU A 688 -19.03 25.46 5.45
CA LEU A 688 -19.63 24.53 4.49
C LEU A 688 -20.26 23.32 5.18
N LEU A 689 -20.05 23.13 6.48
CA LEU A 689 -20.60 22.01 7.25
C LEU A 689 -22.04 22.29 7.70
N THR A 690 -22.38 23.55 7.99
CA THR A 690 -23.77 23.98 8.29
C THR A 690 -24.48 24.70 7.13
N ALA A 691 -23.76 25.07 6.05
CA ALA A 691 -24.35 25.72 4.89
C ALA A 691 -25.48 24.89 4.22
N PRO A 692 -26.49 25.53 3.62
CA PRO A 692 -27.47 24.85 2.78
C PRO A 692 -26.80 24.12 1.60
N LEU A 693 -27.25 22.90 1.28
CA LEU A 693 -26.65 22.04 0.26
C LEU A 693 -26.45 22.72 -1.11
N ASP A 694 -27.40 23.55 -1.57
CA ASP A 694 -27.23 24.27 -2.84
C ASP A 694 -26.02 25.24 -2.81
N ARG A 695 -25.67 25.83 -1.63
CA ARG A 695 -24.44 26.63 -1.46
C ARG A 695 -23.19 25.77 -1.46
N VAL A 696 -23.21 24.62 -0.78
CA VAL A 696 -22.09 23.65 -0.81
C VAL A 696 -21.78 23.22 -2.24
N VAL A 697 -22.82 23.02 -3.06
CA VAL A 697 -22.69 22.69 -4.48
C VAL A 697 -22.19 23.89 -5.31
N GLU A 698 -22.66 25.13 -5.07
CA GLU A 698 -22.11 26.33 -5.73
C GLU A 698 -20.60 26.52 -5.46
N SER A 699 -20.14 26.21 -4.25
CA SER A 699 -18.74 26.29 -3.84
C SER A 699 -17.79 25.34 -4.58
N LEU A 700 -18.30 24.33 -5.31
CA LEU A 700 -17.49 23.49 -6.23
C LEU A 700 -16.84 24.30 -7.36
N THR A 701 -17.41 25.48 -7.69
CA THR A 701 -16.87 26.45 -8.67
C THR A 701 -16.06 27.59 -8.04
N SER A 702 -15.75 27.55 -6.74
CA SER A 702 -14.87 28.55 -6.10
C SER A 702 -13.51 28.66 -6.82
N PRO A 703 -12.93 29.87 -6.97
CA PRO A 703 -11.56 30.02 -7.47
C PRO A 703 -10.51 29.41 -6.53
N ASP A 704 -10.83 29.21 -5.24
CA ASP A 704 -9.91 28.68 -4.23
C ASP A 704 -9.95 27.15 -4.14
N ALA A 705 -8.78 26.50 -4.27
CA ALA A 705 -8.66 25.05 -4.18
C ALA A 705 -9.13 24.48 -2.84
N TRP A 706 -8.89 25.19 -1.72
CA TRP A 706 -9.34 24.78 -0.39
C TRP A 706 -10.87 24.69 -0.31
N THR A 707 -11.58 25.73 -0.79
CA THR A 707 -13.05 25.74 -0.81
C THR A 707 -13.61 24.64 -1.70
N ARG A 708 -13.01 24.37 -2.87
CA ARG A 708 -13.40 23.26 -3.76
C ARG A 708 -13.15 21.88 -3.11
N TYR A 709 -12.10 21.76 -2.29
CA TYR A 709 -11.78 20.55 -1.53
C TYR A 709 -12.83 20.30 -0.44
N GLN A 710 -13.08 21.32 0.40
CA GLN A 710 -14.00 21.23 1.51
C GLN A 710 -15.47 21.16 1.08
N ALA A 711 -15.86 21.76 -0.03
CA ALA A 711 -17.19 21.55 -0.60
C ALA A 711 -17.45 20.05 -0.85
N LYS A 712 -16.50 19.34 -1.47
CA LYS A 712 -16.59 17.88 -1.68
C LYS A 712 -16.53 17.07 -0.38
N ARG A 713 -15.95 17.62 0.70
CA ARG A 713 -16.00 17.00 2.04
C ARG A 713 -17.39 17.19 2.66
N ALA A 714 -17.93 18.40 2.63
CA ALA A 714 -19.28 18.71 3.11
C ALA A 714 -20.39 17.92 2.40
N LEU A 715 -20.27 17.69 1.07
CA LEU A 715 -21.21 16.80 0.37
C LEU A 715 -21.35 15.41 1.03
N THR A 716 -20.29 14.90 1.68
CA THR A 716 -20.30 13.58 2.33
C THR A 716 -20.97 13.53 3.70
N THR A 717 -21.52 14.63 4.22
CA THR A 717 -22.36 14.64 5.44
C THR A 717 -23.86 14.65 5.16
N HIS A 718 -24.26 14.93 3.92
CA HIS A 718 -25.65 14.96 3.49
C HIS A 718 -26.12 13.59 2.94
N PRO A 719 -27.43 13.29 2.92
CA PRO A 719 -27.97 12.09 2.27
C PRO A 719 -27.56 11.98 0.80
N GLU A 720 -27.15 10.78 0.37
CA GLU A 720 -26.61 10.54 -0.98
C GLU A 720 -27.60 10.95 -2.09
N ASP A 721 -28.90 10.71 -1.89
CA ASP A 721 -29.99 11.03 -2.84
C ASP A 721 -30.23 12.55 -2.96
N ALA A 722 -30.18 13.27 -1.84
CA ALA A 722 -30.29 14.73 -1.81
C ALA A 722 -29.13 15.39 -2.55
N VAL A 723 -27.90 14.88 -2.36
CA VAL A 723 -26.69 15.33 -3.06
C VAL A 723 -26.74 14.99 -4.55
N GLU A 724 -27.14 13.76 -4.88
CA GLU A 724 -27.36 13.30 -6.26
C GLU A 724 -28.31 14.23 -7.02
N MET A 725 -29.47 14.56 -6.44
CA MET A 725 -30.42 15.50 -7.03
C MET A 725 -29.89 16.95 -7.11
N ALA A 726 -29.14 17.41 -6.11
CA ALA A 726 -28.59 18.78 -6.10
C ALA A 726 -27.49 18.97 -7.16
N LEU A 727 -26.56 18.01 -7.25
CA LEU A 727 -25.51 18.01 -8.28
C LEU A 727 -26.09 17.95 -9.69
N GLU A 728 -27.17 17.19 -9.93
CA GLU A 728 -27.82 17.16 -11.25
C GLU A 728 -28.45 18.50 -11.64
N ARG A 729 -29.20 19.14 -10.73
CA ARG A 729 -29.76 20.49 -10.97
C ARG A 729 -28.65 21.48 -11.32
N TRP A 730 -27.58 21.49 -10.53
CA TRP A 730 -26.47 22.41 -10.70
C TRP A 730 -25.70 22.17 -12.00
N VAL A 731 -25.31 20.92 -12.30
CA VAL A 731 -24.60 20.58 -13.55
C VAL A 731 -25.41 20.99 -14.78
N ASN A 732 -26.72 20.72 -14.80
CA ASN A 732 -27.57 21.14 -15.92
C ASN A 732 -27.64 22.68 -16.05
N ALA A 733 -27.66 23.42 -14.93
CA ALA A 733 -27.68 24.88 -14.92
C ALA A 733 -26.33 25.54 -15.30
N LEU A 734 -25.23 24.78 -15.45
CA LEU A 734 -23.97 25.30 -15.99
C LEU A 734 -24.04 25.57 -17.50
N ASP A 735 -24.88 24.82 -18.23
CA ASP A 735 -25.03 24.98 -19.69
C ASP A 735 -25.71 26.29 -20.09
N GLU A 736 -26.54 26.85 -19.22
CA GLU A 736 -27.30 28.08 -19.48
C GLU A 736 -26.48 29.37 -19.31
N LYS A 737 -25.26 29.28 -18.75
CA LYS A 737 -24.46 30.42 -18.24
C LYS A 737 -23.11 30.63 -18.94
N ALA A 738 -22.78 29.83 -19.96
CA ALA A 738 -21.39 29.56 -20.31
C ALA A 738 -20.59 30.74 -20.91
N SER A 739 -19.52 31.14 -20.19
CA SER A 739 -18.32 31.78 -20.77
C SER A 739 -17.09 30.85 -20.75
N ASP A 740 -17.00 29.94 -19.77
CA ASP A 740 -16.18 28.71 -19.81
C ASP A 740 -17.05 27.48 -19.44
N PRO A 741 -17.38 26.60 -20.40
CA PRO A 741 -18.18 25.40 -20.14
C PRO A 741 -17.37 24.20 -19.59
N GLY A 742 -16.04 24.31 -19.44
CA GLY A 742 -15.16 23.18 -19.12
C GLY A 742 -15.08 22.82 -17.64
N PHE A 743 -14.61 23.75 -16.80
CA PHE A 743 -14.14 23.44 -15.44
C PHE A 743 -15.26 23.04 -14.46
N GLY A 744 -16.40 23.74 -14.47
CA GLY A 744 -17.53 23.43 -13.57
C GLY A 744 -18.08 22.02 -13.78
N HIS A 745 -18.22 21.59 -15.04
CA HIS A 745 -18.63 20.23 -15.38
C HIS A 745 -17.63 19.18 -14.90
N TYR A 746 -16.32 19.45 -15.01
CA TYR A 746 -15.29 18.59 -14.44
C TYR A 746 -15.42 18.46 -12.92
N GLN A 747 -15.60 19.58 -12.19
CA GLN A 747 -15.79 19.52 -10.73
C GLN A 747 -17.08 18.78 -10.35
N GLY A 748 -18.15 18.89 -11.14
CA GLY A 748 -19.35 18.07 -10.99
C GLY A 748 -19.09 16.57 -11.15
N LEU A 749 -18.36 16.16 -12.19
CA LEU A 749 -17.98 14.75 -12.38
C LEU A 749 -17.12 14.22 -11.21
N MET A 750 -16.22 15.05 -10.70
CA MET A 750 -15.40 14.75 -9.52
C MET A 750 -16.22 14.67 -8.22
N ALA A 751 -17.28 15.47 -8.09
CA ALA A 751 -18.20 15.42 -6.95
C ALA A 751 -19.07 14.15 -6.98
N PHE A 752 -19.62 13.77 -8.14
CA PHE A 752 -20.31 12.47 -8.30
C PHE A 752 -19.36 11.29 -7.98
N ALA A 753 -18.11 11.34 -8.42
CA ALA A 753 -17.09 10.34 -8.06
C ALA A 753 -16.79 10.29 -6.56
N THR A 754 -16.83 11.44 -5.86
CA THR A 754 -16.69 11.53 -4.40
C THR A 754 -17.83 10.81 -3.69
N MET A 755 -19.07 11.00 -4.13
CA MET A 755 -20.26 10.31 -3.59
C MET A 755 -20.39 8.84 -4.07
N GLU A 756 -19.38 8.29 -4.74
CA GLU A 756 -19.42 6.97 -5.39
C GLU A 756 -20.53 6.78 -6.45
N VAL A 757 -21.15 7.87 -6.90
CA VAL A 757 -22.22 7.90 -7.91
C VAL A 757 -21.65 7.91 -9.32
N VAL A 758 -22.15 7.03 -10.20
CA VAL A 758 -21.70 6.94 -11.60
C VAL A 758 -22.53 7.85 -12.51
N ARG A 759 -21.87 8.60 -13.41
CA ARG A 759 -22.54 9.50 -14.37
C ARG A 759 -22.08 9.30 -15.82
N PRO A 760 -22.63 8.30 -16.55
CA PRO A 760 -22.21 7.98 -17.91
C PRO A 760 -22.41 9.12 -18.92
N THR A 761 -23.45 9.94 -18.78
CA THR A 761 -23.74 11.05 -19.70
C THR A 761 -22.71 12.19 -19.55
N LEU A 762 -22.43 12.61 -18.32
CA LEU A 762 -21.42 13.63 -18.02
C LEU A 762 -20.01 13.15 -18.37
N LEU A 763 -19.70 11.87 -18.12
CA LEU A 763 -18.47 11.22 -18.57
C LEU A 763 -18.34 11.25 -20.11
N LYS A 764 -19.36 10.81 -20.86
CA LYS A 764 -19.40 10.83 -22.34
C LYS A 764 -19.20 12.24 -22.94
N ARG A 765 -19.60 13.28 -22.21
CA ARG A 765 -19.36 14.69 -22.56
C ARG A 765 -17.90 15.10 -22.30
N LEU A 766 -17.39 14.84 -21.10
CA LEU A 766 -16.06 15.33 -20.69
C LEU A 766 -14.90 14.59 -21.35
N LEU A 767 -15.10 13.34 -21.78
CA LEU A 767 -14.20 12.63 -22.71
C LEU A 767 -14.08 13.30 -24.10
N LYS A 768 -14.83 14.38 -24.37
CA LYS A 768 -14.73 15.21 -25.58
C LYS A 768 -14.44 16.68 -25.28
N ALA A 769 -14.02 17.01 -24.05
CA ALA A 769 -13.69 18.38 -23.68
C ALA A 769 -12.47 18.90 -24.49
N PRO A 770 -12.41 20.20 -24.83
CA PRO A 770 -11.26 20.76 -25.53
C PRO A 770 -9.98 20.67 -24.69
N ASP A 771 -10.09 20.89 -23.38
CA ASP A 771 -8.98 20.75 -22.43
C ASP A 771 -8.64 19.26 -22.20
N ALA A 772 -7.40 18.88 -22.51
CA ALA A 772 -6.90 17.52 -22.32
C ALA A 772 -6.82 17.11 -20.84
N ARG A 773 -6.67 18.05 -19.90
CA ARG A 773 -6.68 17.78 -18.45
C ARG A 773 -8.04 17.26 -18.00
N VAL A 774 -9.11 17.84 -18.55
CA VAL A 774 -10.49 17.39 -18.33
C VAL A 774 -10.71 16.00 -18.95
N ARG A 775 -10.21 15.75 -20.17
CA ARG A 775 -10.29 14.41 -20.79
C ARG A 775 -9.51 13.36 -20.00
N ALA A 776 -8.31 13.69 -19.52
CA ALA A 776 -7.45 12.80 -18.73
C ALA A 776 -8.12 12.36 -17.41
N GLY A 777 -8.61 13.32 -16.61
CA GLY A 777 -9.33 13.01 -15.37
C GLY A 777 -10.67 12.30 -15.59
N ALA A 778 -11.35 12.55 -16.71
CA ALA A 778 -12.51 11.77 -17.12
C ALA A 778 -12.13 10.32 -17.51
N THR A 779 -11.01 10.12 -18.21
CA THR A 779 -10.49 8.80 -18.58
C THR A 779 -10.17 7.96 -17.34
N LYS A 780 -9.48 8.53 -16.33
CA LYS A 780 -9.21 7.88 -15.03
C LYS A 780 -10.47 7.26 -14.40
N LEU A 781 -11.61 7.96 -14.50
CA LEU A 781 -12.87 7.48 -13.92
C LEU A 781 -13.48 6.28 -14.67
N ILE A 782 -13.12 6.01 -15.92
CA ILE A 782 -13.52 4.78 -16.62
C ILE A 782 -12.92 3.57 -15.89
N GLY A 783 -11.63 3.64 -15.52
CA GLY A 783 -10.95 2.61 -14.73
C GLY A 783 -11.53 2.46 -13.31
N ARG A 784 -11.91 3.57 -12.65
CA ARG A 784 -12.53 3.56 -11.31
C ARG A 784 -13.94 2.97 -11.31
N TRP A 785 -14.75 3.23 -12.34
CA TRP A 785 -16.17 2.86 -12.41
C TRP A 785 -16.47 1.64 -13.30
N HIS A 786 -15.46 0.91 -13.78
CA HIS A 786 -15.65 -0.21 -14.70
C HIS A 786 -16.63 -1.30 -14.20
N ASP A 787 -16.76 -1.44 -12.88
CA ASP A 787 -17.65 -2.39 -12.20
C ASP A 787 -19.13 -1.99 -12.23
N ARG A 788 -19.44 -0.76 -12.64
CA ARG A 788 -20.78 -0.14 -12.65
C ARG A 788 -21.04 0.72 -13.90
N LEU A 789 -20.19 0.62 -14.92
CA LEU A 789 -20.29 1.39 -16.17
C LEU A 789 -20.58 0.45 -17.35
N GLU A 790 -21.51 0.82 -18.21
CA GLU A 790 -21.82 0.07 -19.43
C GLU A 790 -20.65 0.15 -20.44
N SER A 791 -20.11 -1.00 -20.83
CA SER A 791 -19.05 -1.17 -21.83
C SER A 791 -17.81 -0.27 -21.62
N PRO A 792 -17.10 -0.35 -20.47
CA PRO A 792 -16.01 0.57 -20.13
C PRO A 792 -14.87 0.58 -21.17
N LEU A 793 -14.55 -0.60 -21.72
CA LEU A 793 -13.56 -0.79 -22.77
C LEU A 793 -13.88 -0.03 -24.07
N ALA A 794 -15.16 0.25 -24.36
CA ALA A 794 -15.57 1.01 -25.54
C ALA A 794 -15.33 2.53 -25.42
N TYR A 795 -15.05 3.03 -24.22
CA TYR A 795 -14.49 4.38 -24.00
C TYR A 795 -12.96 4.33 -24.03
N LEU A 796 -12.33 3.36 -23.36
CA LEU A 796 -10.86 3.24 -23.32
C LEU A 796 -10.24 3.04 -24.71
N SER A 797 -10.87 2.26 -25.60
CA SER A 797 -10.46 2.14 -27.01
C SER A 797 -10.73 3.40 -27.86
N LYS A 798 -11.03 4.55 -27.25
CA LYS A 798 -11.03 5.88 -27.88
C LYS A 798 -10.07 6.82 -27.16
N CYS A 799 -9.99 6.72 -25.84
CA CYS A 799 -9.02 7.45 -25.01
C CYS A 799 -7.56 7.03 -25.30
N ILE A 800 -7.32 5.79 -25.72
CA ILE A 800 -5.99 5.32 -26.14
C ILE A 800 -5.51 5.96 -27.45
N ASP A 801 -6.46 6.45 -28.27
CA ASP A 801 -6.22 7.12 -29.55
C ASP A 801 -6.37 8.66 -29.45
N ASP A 802 -6.36 9.21 -28.22
CA ASP A 802 -6.42 10.66 -28.00
C ASP A 802 -5.10 11.33 -28.43
N PRO A 803 -5.13 12.49 -29.09
CA PRO A 803 -3.91 13.20 -29.49
C PRO A 803 -3.02 13.60 -28.31
N ASP A 804 -3.58 13.83 -27.11
CA ASP A 804 -2.79 14.20 -25.94
C ASP A 804 -2.20 12.95 -25.23
N PRO A 805 -0.86 12.90 -25.03
CA PRO A 805 -0.20 11.71 -24.49
C PRO A 805 -0.55 11.45 -23.02
N ARG A 806 -1.00 12.44 -22.25
CA ARG A 806 -1.48 12.24 -20.86
C ARG A 806 -2.85 11.58 -20.83
N VAL A 807 -3.71 11.83 -21.83
CA VAL A 807 -4.99 11.12 -21.96
C VAL A 807 -4.76 9.66 -22.36
N ARG A 808 -3.80 9.40 -23.26
CA ARG A 808 -3.36 8.02 -23.58
C ARG A 808 -2.80 7.31 -22.33
N LEU A 809 -1.98 7.98 -21.53
CA LEU A 809 -1.45 7.44 -20.27
C LEU A 809 -2.56 7.02 -19.28
N GLU A 810 -3.54 7.89 -19.02
CA GLU A 810 -4.67 7.56 -18.13
C GLU A 810 -5.51 6.42 -18.71
N ALA A 811 -5.57 6.26 -20.03
CA ALA A 811 -6.24 5.12 -20.67
C ALA A 811 -5.50 3.80 -20.43
N ILE A 812 -4.17 3.79 -20.55
CA ILE A 812 -3.31 2.64 -20.21
C ILE A 812 -3.52 2.22 -18.75
N VAL A 813 -3.38 3.16 -17.81
CA VAL A 813 -3.55 2.92 -16.36
C VAL A 813 -4.97 2.44 -16.04
N SER A 814 -5.98 2.97 -16.73
CA SER A 814 -7.37 2.53 -16.57
C SER A 814 -7.66 1.14 -17.14
N CYS A 815 -6.95 0.70 -18.19
CA CYS A 815 -7.06 -0.67 -18.70
C CYS A 815 -6.55 -1.69 -17.67
N ALA A 816 -5.49 -1.37 -16.91
CA ALA A 816 -4.95 -2.24 -15.87
C ALA A 816 -5.93 -2.51 -14.71
N ALA A 817 -6.96 -1.66 -14.53
CA ALA A 817 -8.00 -1.85 -13.53
C ALA A 817 -9.07 -2.87 -13.96
N ILE A 818 -9.11 -3.29 -15.23
CA ILE A 818 -10.16 -4.15 -15.79
C ILE A 818 -9.55 -5.52 -16.14
N PRO A 819 -9.82 -6.59 -15.37
CA PRO A 819 -9.15 -7.89 -15.53
C PRO A 819 -9.63 -8.67 -16.78
N SER A 820 -9.06 -8.37 -17.96
CA SER A 820 -9.36 -9.10 -19.21
C SER A 820 -8.25 -8.98 -20.26
N GLU A 821 -8.15 -9.96 -21.17
CA GLU A 821 -7.30 -9.87 -22.36
C GLU A 821 -7.66 -8.67 -23.25
N ALA A 822 -8.96 -8.34 -23.37
CA ALA A 822 -9.43 -7.20 -24.15
C ALA A 822 -8.96 -5.84 -23.61
N SER A 823 -8.67 -5.76 -22.30
CA SER A 823 -8.04 -4.58 -21.69
C SER A 823 -6.60 -4.41 -22.17
N LEU A 824 -5.86 -5.51 -22.34
CA LEU A 824 -4.50 -5.47 -22.90
C LEU A 824 -4.53 -5.14 -24.40
N GLN A 825 -5.43 -5.75 -25.18
CA GLN A 825 -5.62 -5.42 -26.61
C GLN A 825 -5.88 -3.92 -26.85
N ILE A 826 -6.45 -3.22 -25.86
CA ILE A 826 -6.61 -1.77 -25.90
C ILE A 826 -5.32 -1.08 -25.46
N ALA A 827 -4.78 -1.39 -24.28
CA ALA A 827 -3.61 -0.72 -23.73
C ALA A 827 -2.39 -0.75 -24.67
N VAL A 828 -2.15 -1.88 -25.35
CA VAL A 828 -0.99 -2.04 -26.24
C VAL A 828 -1.03 -1.15 -27.48
N LYS A 829 -2.20 -0.68 -27.92
CA LYS A 829 -2.32 0.29 -29.03
C LYS A 829 -1.58 1.60 -28.79
N ALA A 830 -1.22 1.92 -27.55
CA ALA A 830 -0.37 3.07 -27.26
C ALA A 830 0.94 3.06 -28.07
N ILE A 831 1.47 1.88 -28.44
CA ILE A 831 2.69 1.77 -29.26
C ILE A 831 2.49 2.09 -30.75
N ASP A 832 1.24 2.29 -31.19
CA ASP A 832 0.90 2.79 -32.52
C ASP A 832 0.96 4.33 -32.60
N HIS A 833 1.21 4.99 -31.45
CA HIS A 833 1.36 6.44 -31.29
C HIS A 833 2.76 6.80 -30.78
N ASP A 834 3.09 8.10 -30.73
CA ASP A 834 4.29 8.57 -30.04
C ASP A 834 4.25 8.21 -28.55
N MET A 835 5.33 7.58 -28.08
CA MET A 835 5.51 7.03 -26.74
C MET A 835 6.69 7.70 -26.02
N ASP A 836 6.49 8.01 -24.74
CA ASP A 836 7.50 8.58 -23.84
C ASP A 836 7.87 7.58 -22.71
N SER A 837 8.75 8.00 -21.80
CA SER A 837 9.21 7.16 -20.68
C SER A 837 8.12 6.81 -19.67
N TRP A 838 7.08 7.64 -19.54
CA TRP A 838 5.97 7.45 -18.61
C TRP A 838 4.92 6.49 -19.15
N THR A 839 4.59 6.62 -20.43
CA THR A 839 3.70 5.71 -21.16
C THR A 839 4.33 4.33 -21.35
N ASP A 840 5.64 4.22 -21.65
CA ASP A 840 6.36 2.93 -21.64
C ASP A 840 6.35 2.28 -20.25
N TYR A 841 6.57 3.07 -19.19
CA TYR A 841 6.47 2.60 -17.80
C TYR A 841 5.07 2.02 -17.51
N ALA A 842 4.01 2.81 -17.73
CA ALA A 842 2.65 2.41 -17.40
C ALA A 842 2.17 1.21 -18.23
N LEU A 843 2.54 1.14 -19.52
CA LEU A 843 2.12 0.05 -20.39
C LEU A 843 2.73 -1.28 -19.96
N ARG A 844 4.02 -1.30 -19.60
CA ARG A 844 4.68 -2.53 -19.13
C ARG A 844 4.11 -3.03 -17.82
N GLN A 845 3.86 -2.12 -16.88
CA GLN A 845 3.14 -2.47 -15.65
C GLN A 845 1.74 -3.01 -15.94
N THR A 846 1.05 -2.48 -16.95
CA THR A 846 -0.28 -2.95 -17.39
C THR A 846 -0.22 -4.36 -18.01
N ILE A 847 0.78 -4.64 -18.86
CA ILE A 847 1.03 -5.98 -19.44
C ILE A 847 1.23 -7.01 -18.34
N ARG A 848 2.07 -6.68 -17.35
CA ARG A 848 2.37 -7.52 -16.18
C ARG A 848 1.14 -7.73 -15.31
N GLN A 849 0.41 -6.67 -14.99
CA GLN A 849 -0.82 -6.73 -14.18
C GLN A 849 -1.89 -7.63 -14.79
N LEU A 850 -2.08 -7.55 -16.10
CA LEU A 850 -3.11 -8.32 -16.80
C LEU A 850 -2.67 -9.76 -17.13
N SER A 851 -1.43 -10.16 -16.84
CA SER A 851 -0.88 -11.48 -17.22
C SER A 851 -1.72 -12.70 -16.82
N PRO A 852 -2.43 -12.75 -15.67
CA PRO A 852 -3.34 -13.86 -15.36
C PRO A 852 -4.51 -14.04 -16.35
N HIS A 853 -4.82 -13.02 -17.16
CA HIS A 853 -5.99 -12.98 -18.03
C HIS A 853 -5.69 -13.13 -19.53
N TRP A 854 -4.42 -13.06 -19.93
CA TRP A 854 -3.99 -13.18 -21.34
C TRP A 854 -2.86 -14.19 -21.56
N LEU A 855 -2.01 -14.44 -20.54
CA LEU A 855 -0.93 -15.41 -20.68
C LEU A 855 -1.45 -16.86 -20.84
N PRO A 856 -2.52 -17.30 -20.14
CA PRO A 856 -3.10 -18.63 -20.36
C PRO A 856 -3.66 -18.79 -21.78
N THR A 857 -4.46 -17.83 -22.26
CA THR A 857 -5.05 -17.89 -23.62
C THR A 857 -3.97 -17.86 -24.69
N LEU A 858 -2.86 -17.13 -24.48
CA LEU A 858 -1.70 -17.21 -25.38
C LEU A 858 -1.03 -18.60 -25.35
N LYS A 859 -0.78 -19.18 -24.17
CA LYS A 859 -0.11 -20.49 -24.05
C LYS A 859 -0.97 -21.65 -24.59
N GLU A 860 -2.30 -21.49 -24.63
CA GLU A 860 -3.23 -22.40 -25.32
C GLU A 860 -3.33 -22.16 -26.84
N GLY A 861 -2.82 -21.04 -27.37
CA GLY A 861 -3.00 -20.64 -28.77
C GLY A 861 -4.37 -20.02 -29.09
N HIS A 862 -5.12 -19.59 -28.07
CA HIS A 862 -6.46 -18.99 -28.14
C HIS A 862 -6.46 -17.45 -28.03
N SER A 863 -5.30 -16.81 -27.82
CA SER A 863 -5.18 -15.36 -27.72
C SER A 863 -5.60 -14.63 -29.01
N ARG A 864 -6.14 -13.42 -28.83
CA ARG A 864 -6.67 -12.54 -29.88
C ARG A 864 -5.74 -11.34 -30.16
N ILE A 865 -4.47 -11.43 -29.77
CA ILE A 865 -3.48 -10.36 -29.96
C ILE A 865 -2.92 -10.49 -31.39
N ASP A 866 -3.74 -10.10 -32.36
CA ASP A 866 -3.55 -10.41 -33.78
C ASP A 866 -2.45 -9.58 -34.47
N HIS A 867 -2.06 -8.43 -33.90
CA HIS A 867 -1.08 -7.54 -34.52
C HIS A 867 0.37 -7.90 -34.14
N PRO A 868 1.27 -8.21 -35.10
CA PRO A 868 2.61 -8.73 -34.79
C PRO A 868 3.47 -7.81 -33.91
N SER A 869 3.42 -6.49 -34.10
CA SER A 869 4.20 -5.53 -33.30
C SER A 869 3.72 -5.47 -31.85
N HIS A 870 2.39 -5.55 -31.62
CA HIS A 870 1.78 -5.57 -30.29
C HIS A 870 2.20 -6.82 -29.54
N LEU A 871 2.07 -7.98 -30.18
CA LEU A 871 2.49 -9.25 -29.61
C LEU A 871 4.00 -9.26 -29.33
N ALA A 872 4.84 -8.80 -30.26
CA ALA A 872 6.29 -8.72 -30.04
C ALA A 872 6.67 -7.79 -28.85
N PHE A 873 5.98 -6.67 -28.67
CA PHE A 873 6.18 -5.79 -27.50
C PHE A 873 5.82 -6.49 -26.18
N ILE A 874 4.67 -7.17 -26.16
CA ILE A 874 4.15 -7.91 -25.00
C ILE A 874 5.06 -9.08 -24.60
N LEU A 875 5.53 -9.87 -25.58
CA LEU A 875 6.42 -11.01 -25.35
C LEU A 875 7.80 -10.57 -24.85
N ASN A 876 8.35 -9.49 -25.43
CA ASN A 876 9.61 -8.88 -25.00
C ASN A 876 9.52 -8.29 -23.57
N GLU A 877 8.35 -7.83 -23.15
CA GLU A 877 8.13 -7.47 -21.75
C GLU A 877 8.14 -8.69 -20.84
N MET A 878 7.45 -9.79 -21.17
CA MET A 878 7.26 -10.91 -20.24
C MET A 878 8.53 -11.68 -19.86
N ARG A 879 9.40 -11.98 -20.83
CA ARG A 879 10.69 -12.68 -20.60
C ARG A 879 10.59 -14.10 -19.99
N ASP A 880 9.46 -14.79 -20.17
CA ASP A 880 9.35 -16.23 -19.83
C ASP A 880 9.64 -17.14 -21.04
N VAL A 881 9.90 -18.43 -20.78
CA VAL A 881 10.41 -19.37 -21.79
C VAL A 881 9.42 -19.57 -22.93
N GLU A 882 8.12 -19.66 -22.63
CA GLU A 882 7.08 -19.82 -23.65
C GLU A 882 6.86 -18.52 -24.45
N ALA A 883 6.96 -17.35 -23.81
CA ALA A 883 6.90 -16.06 -24.50
C ALA A 883 8.08 -15.89 -25.48
N ILE A 884 9.29 -16.32 -25.09
CA ILE A 884 10.47 -16.38 -25.96
C ILE A 884 10.28 -17.39 -27.10
N ALA A 885 9.59 -18.52 -26.88
CA ALA A 885 9.24 -19.46 -27.94
C ALA A 885 8.25 -18.85 -28.96
N ALA A 886 7.21 -18.15 -28.50
CA ALA A 886 6.28 -17.42 -29.37
C ALA A 886 6.96 -16.29 -30.16
N LEU A 887 7.92 -15.59 -29.54
CA LEU A 887 8.67 -14.49 -30.16
C LEU A 887 9.57 -14.97 -31.31
N LYS A 888 10.18 -16.15 -31.15
CA LYS A 888 10.92 -16.85 -32.23
C LYS A 888 10.00 -17.17 -33.41
N ALA A 889 8.80 -17.68 -33.15
CA ALA A 889 7.83 -18.00 -34.21
C ALA A 889 7.38 -16.77 -35.02
N LEU A 890 7.35 -15.57 -34.42
CA LEU A 890 7.09 -14.32 -35.15
C LEU A 890 8.26 -13.91 -36.05
N LEU A 891 9.50 -14.04 -35.57
CA LEU A 891 10.70 -13.79 -36.38
C LEU A 891 10.81 -14.76 -37.56
N GLU A 892 10.55 -16.05 -37.34
CA GLU A 892 10.56 -17.07 -38.39
C GLU A 892 9.53 -16.82 -39.49
N ARG A 893 8.41 -16.15 -39.17
CA ARG A 893 7.39 -15.72 -40.14
C ARG A 893 7.71 -14.38 -40.81
N ASN A 894 8.77 -13.68 -40.38
CA ASN A 894 9.23 -12.39 -40.91
C ASN A 894 8.12 -11.30 -40.89
N GLN A 895 7.33 -11.26 -39.82
CA GLN A 895 6.14 -10.40 -39.66
C GLN A 895 6.38 -9.09 -38.89
N LEU A 896 7.63 -8.78 -38.54
CA LEU A 896 8.00 -7.66 -37.68
C LEU A 896 8.75 -6.55 -38.45
N SER A 897 8.65 -5.30 -37.99
CA SER A 897 9.50 -4.21 -38.51
C SER A 897 10.98 -4.44 -38.17
N ASP A 898 11.89 -3.65 -38.77
CA ASP A 898 13.32 -3.80 -38.52
C ASP A 898 13.71 -3.45 -37.05
N GLN A 899 13.03 -2.47 -36.43
CA GLN A 899 13.22 -2.11 -35.02
C GLN A 899 12.59 -3.14 -34.06
N GLU A 900 11.41 -3.69 -34.39
CA GLU A 900 10.81 -4.80 -33.64
C GLU A 900 11.67 -6.06 -33.75
N THR A 901 12.18 -6.37 -34.95
CA THR A 901 13.11 -7.48 -35.21
C THR A 901 14.32 -7.39 -34.31
N LYS A 902 14.98 -6.22 -34.25
CA LYS A 902 16.13 -5.96 -33.38
C LYS A 902 15.77 -6.17 -31.91
N ARG A 903 14.68 -5.58 -31.43
CA ARG A 903 14.20 -5.74 -30.03
C ARG A 903 13.86 -7.20 -29.70
N ALA A 904 13.23 -7.92 -30.62
CA ALA A 904 12.86 -9.33 -30.46
C ALA A 904 14.10 -10.24 -30.38
N ILE A 905 15.09 -10.02 -31.26
CA ILE A 905 16.37 -10.72 -31.22
C ILE A 905 17.09 -10.46 -29.90
N ILE A 906 17.22 -9.21 -29.45
CA ILE A 906 17.86 -8.87 -28.17
C ILE A 906 17.15 -9.55 -26.99
N SER A 907 15.81 -9.63 -27.01
CA SER A 907 15.03 -10.37 -26.00
C SER A 907 15.33 -11.87 -25.98
N ILE A 908 15.41 -12.49 -27.17
CA ILE A 908 15.76 -13.91 -27.34
C ILE A 908 17.22 -14.17 -26.91
N LEU A 909 18.13 -13.24 -27.12
CA LEU A 909 19.52 -13.36 -26.66
C LEU A 909 19.66 -13.19 -25.14
N ALA A 910 18.81 -12.38 -24.51
CA ALA A 910 18.83 -12.15 -23.06
C ALA A 910 18.13 -13.26 -22.25
N HIS A 911 17.15 -13.97 -22.84
CA HIS A 911 16.25 -14.88 -22.12
C HIS A 911 16.04 -16.24 -22.80
N GLY A 912 16.76 -16.52 -23.89
CA GLY A 912 16.70 -17.79 -24.62
C GLY A 912 17.73 -18.83 -24.18
N ASP A 913 17.94 -19.79 -25.07
CA ASP A 913 18.90 -20.88 -24.95
C ASP A 913 20.25 -20.44 -25.56
N PRO A 914 21.42 -20.85 -25.02
CA PRO A 914 22.73 -20.52 -25.59
C PRO A 914 22.88 -20.79 -27.11
N LYS A 915 22.13 -21.74 -27.69
CA LYS A 915 22.12 -21.99 -29.14
C LYS A 915 21.48 -20.87 -29.97
N ASP A 916 20.60 -20.06 -29.36
CA ASP A 916 19.97 -18.91 -30.00
C ASP A 916 20.99 -17.81 -30.32
N ILE A 917 22.11 -17.75 -29.59
CA ILE A 917 23.22 -16.82 -29.87
C ILE A 917 23.74 -17.02 -31.30
N HIS A 918 24.09 -18.25 -31.68
CA HIS A 918 24.52 -18.50 -33.06
C HIS A 918 23.41 -18.17 -34.07
N ARG A 919 22.17 -18.56 -33.78
CA ARG A 919 21.05 -18.44 -34.74
C ARG A 919 20.57 -17.00 -34.98
N TYR A 920 20.56 -16.14 -33.95
CA TYR A 920 19.95 -14.82 -34.02
C TYR A 920 20.93 -13.66 -33.84
N ALA A 921 22.07 -13.86 -33.18
CA ALA A 921 23.16 -12.89 -33.20
C ALA A 921 24.13 -13.14 -34.36
N LEU A 922 24.63 -14.37 -34.55
CA LEU A 922 25.86 -14.58 -35.34
C LEU A 922 25.64 -15.01 -36.80
N ASP A 923 24.55 -15.70 -37.15
CA ASP A 923 24.26 -16.05 -38.54
C ASP A 923 23.89 -14.78 -39.34
N LEU A 924 24.76 -14.41 -40.30
CA LEU A 924 24.55 -13.29 -41.23
C LEU A 924 23.17 -13.33 -41.92
N LYS A 925 22.60 -14.52 -42.15
CA LYS A 925 21.26 -14.69 -42.75
C LYS A 925 20.14 -14.16 -41.86
N ALA A 926 20.30 -14.22 -40.53
CA ALA A 926 19.33 -13.67 -39.58
C ALA A 926 19.14 -12.16 -39.75
N HIS A 927 20.15 -11.47 -40.28
CA HIS A 927 20.20 -10.01 -40.50
C HIS A 927 19.98 -9.58 -41.96
N ILE A 928 19.59 -10.50 -42.85
CA ILE A 928 19.17 -10.15 -44.22
C ILE A 928 17.66 -9.82 -44.20
N ARG A 929 17.30 -8.60 -44.61
CA ARG A 929 15.90 -8.15 -44.77
C ARG A 929 15.70 -7.59 -46.16
N LYS A 930 14.64 -8.02 -46.85
CA LYS A 930 14.30 -7.63 -48.24
C LYS A 930 15.45 -7.82 -49.25
N GLY A 931 16.34 -8.78 -49.00
CA GLY A 931 17.54 -9.05 -49.81
C GLY A 931 18.77 -8.20 -49.48
N GLN A 932 18.70 -7.30 -48.49
CA GLN A 932 19.80 -6.45 -48.03
C GLN A 932 20.24 -6.80 -46.61
N TYR A 933 21.56 -6.80 -46.38
CA TYR A 933 22.16 -7.07 -45.08
C TYR A 933 22.14 -5.83 -44.18
N GLN A 934 21.56 -5.94 -42.98
CA GLN A 934 21.30 -4.82 -42.08
C GLN A 934 22.47 -4.56 -41.12
N ALA A 935 23.64 -4.19 -41.67
CA ALA A 935 24.91 -4.09 -40.95
C ALA A 935 24.83 -3.27 -39.64
N ALA A 936 24.22 -2.08 -39.67
CA ALA A 936 24.08 -1.23 -38.47
C ALA A 936 23.21 -1.90 -37.38
N SER A 937 22.06 -2.47 -37.77
CA SER A 937 21.20 -3.19 -36.81
C SER A 937 21.87 -4.44 -36.25
N HIS A 938 22.74 -5.10 -37.01
CA HIS A 938 23.53 -6.23 -36.53
C HIS A 938 24.62 -5.77 -35.54
N ALA A 939 25.31 -4.66 -35.80
CA ALA A 939 26.25 -4.06 -34.84
C ALA A 939 25.57 -3.77 -33.48
N GLU A 940 24.38 -3.16 -33.49
CA GLU A 940 23.58 -2.91 -32.27
C GLU A 940 23.19 -4.21 -31.53
N ILE A 941 22.88 -5.29 -32.26
CA ILE A 941 22.55 -6.60 -31.68
C ILE A 941 23.78 -7.24 -31.01
N LEU A 942 24.96 -7.12 -31.62
CA LEU A 942 26.21 -7.62 -31.04
C LEU A 942 26.66 -6.77 -29.84
N GLU A 943 26.41 -5.46 -29.83
CA GLU A 943 26.66 -4.60 -28.67
C GLU A 943 25.74 -4.97 -27.49
N ALA A 944 24.44 -5.14 -27.74
CA ALA A 944 23.52 -5.62 -26.71
C ALA A 944 23.92 -7.02 -26.17
N LEU A 945 24.46 -7.90 -27.03
CA LEU A 945 24.99 -9.20 -26.61
C LEU A 945 26.27 -9.05 -25.75
N CYS A 946 27.12 -8.04 -25.99
CA CYS A 946 28.25 -7.74 -25.09
C CYS A 946 27.75 -7.40 -23.67
N ASP A 947 26.71 -6.57 -23.55
CA ASP A 947 26.15 -6.18 -22.25
C ASP A 947 25.48 -7.36 -21.54
N ILE A 948 24.74 -8.19 -22.29
CA ILE A 948 24.12 -9.42 -21.79
C ILE A 948 25.20 -10.37 -21.25
N LEU A 949 26.24 -10.70 -22.03
CA LEU A 949 27.29 -11.64 -21.62
C LEU A 949 28.28 -11.08 -20.58
N THR A 950 28.38 -9.74 -20.46
CA THR A 950 29.10 -9.10 -19.35
C THR A 950 28.31 -9.25 -18.04
N SER A 951 26.98 -9.18 -18.10
CA SER A 951 26.08 -9.30 -16.94
C SER A 951 25.82 -10.75 -16.53
N ASN A 952 25.77 -11.66 -17.49
CA ASN A 952 25.49 -13.09 -17.32
C ASN A 952 26.38 -13.92 -18.27
N PRO A 953 27.61 -14.30 -17.86
CA PRO A 953 28.54 -15.03 -18.71
C PRO A 953 28.05 -16.45 -19.05
N VAL A 954 27.92 -16.76 -20.33
CA VAL A 954 27.45 -18.05 -20.86
C VAL A 954 28.53 -18.67 -21.75
N LYS A 955 28.79 -19.98 -21.59
CA LYS A 955 29.64 -20.71 -22.54
C LYS A 955 28.86 -20.94 -23.84
N VAL A 956 29.33 -20.31 -24.93
CA VAL A 956 28.79 -20.50 -26.28
C VAL A 956 29.33 -21.77 -26.93
N THR A 957 28.74 -22.19 -28.05
CA THR A 957 29.20 -23.36 -28.81
C THR A 957 30.44 -23.06 -29.66
N GLU A 958 31.19 -24.09 -30.05
CA GLU A 958 32.30 -23.99 -31.02
C GLU A 958 31.84 -23.32 -32.33
N GLN A 959 30.64 -23.67 -32.80
CA GLN A 959 30.00 -23.06 -33.98
C GLN A 959 29.75 -21.54 -33.79
N ALA A 960 29.51 -21.07 -32.56
CA ALA A 960 29.41 -19.64 -32.25
C ALA A 960 30.79 -18.97 -32.18
N GLN A 961 31.80 -19.62 -31.61
CA GLN A 961 33.19 -19.11 -31.60
C GLN A 961 33.72 -18.96 -33.03
N GLN A 962 33.54 -19.96 -33.88
CA GLN A 962 33.94 -19.90 -35.30
C GLN A 962 33.24 -18.77 -36.06
N ALA A 963 31.96 -18.52 -35.78
CA ALA A 963 31.23 -17.40 -36.37
C ALA A 963 31.71 -16.03 -35.86
N LEU A 964 32.04 -15.91 -34.58
CA LEU A 964 32.66 -14.70 -34.02
C LEU A 964 34.02 -14.40 -34.64
N LEU A 965 34.87 -15.42 -34.86
CA LEU A 965 36.13 -15.28 -35.58
C LEU A 965 35.89 -14.75 -37.01
N SER A 966 34.89 -15.29 -37.72
CA SER A 966 34.52 -14.82 -39.06
C SER A 966 33.97 -13.38 -39.07
N LEU A 967 33.23 -12.97 -38.04
CA LEU A 967 32.71 -11.60 -37.92
C LEU A 967 33.81 -10.58 -37.57
N ALA A 968 34.80 -10.96 -36.76
CA ALA A 968 35.98 -10.14 -36.46
C ALA A 968 36.87 -9.88 -37.70
N MET A 969 36.86 -10.80 -38.67
CA MET A 969 37.49 -10.67 -40.00
C MET A 969 36.55 -10.10 -41.08
N GLY A 970 35.31 -9.72 -40.73
CA GLY A 970 34.34 -9.17 -41.69
C GLY A 970 34.71 -7.76 -42.19
N PRO A 971 34.04 -7.25 -43.24
CA PRO A 971 34.35 -5.92 -43.80
C PRO A 971 33.78 -4.75 -42.97
N GLU A 972 32.78 -4.99 -42.13
CA GLU A 972 32.04 -3.94 -41.41
C GLU A 972 32.68 -3.60 -40.06
N LYS A 973 33.32 -2.43 -39.95
CA LYS A 973 34.12 -2.02 -38.77
C LYS A 973 33.39 -2.22 -37.43
N ASP A 974 32.16 -1.75 -37.31
CA ASP A 974 31.46 -1.73 -36.03
C ASP A 974 31.00 -3.15 -35.60
N ILE A 975 30.72 -4.03 -36.58
CA ILE A 975 30.50 -5.46 -36.34
C ILE A 975 31.80 -6.13 -35.87
N ARG A 976 32.94 -5.84 -36.50
CA ARG A 976 34.25 -6.37 -36.07
C ARG A 976 34.56 -5.98 -34.62
N VAL A 977 34.34 -4.72 -34.23
CA VAL A 977 34.56 -4.22 -32.85
C VAL A 977 33.77 -5.03 -31.81
N GLN A 978 32.48 -5.27 -32.05
CA GLN A 978 31.66 -6.05 -31.11
C GLN A 978 32.00 -7.55 -31.15
N ALA A 979 32.24 -8.12 -32.33
CA ALA A 979 32.68 -9.52 -32.45
C ALA A 979 33.98 -9.80 -31.69
N ILE A 980 34.95 -8.87 -31.75
CA ILE A 980 36.19 -8.92 -30.97
C ILE A 980 35.90 -8.92 -29.46
N ARG A 981 35.10 -7.96 -28.97
CA ARG A 981 34.68 -7.89 -27.55
C ARG A 981 34.01 -9.19 -27.08
N LEU A 982 33.21 -9.82 -27.95
CA LEU A 982 32.52 -11.09 -27.70
C LEU A 982 33.49 -12.29 -27.65
N LEU A 983 34.54 -12.35 -28.48
CA LEU A 983 35.59 -13.38 -28.37
C LEU A 983 36.26 -13.37 -26.99
N GLY A 984 36.49 -12.17 -26.42
CA GLY A 984 37.02 -12.02 -25.06
C GLY A 984 36.03 -12.38 -23.96
N LEU A 985 34.74 -12.03 -24.12
CA LEU A 985 33.70 -12.42 -23.16
C LEU A 985 33.43 -13.94 -23.15
N THR A 986 33.54 -14.59 -24.31
CA THR A 986 33.29 -16.03 -24.50
C THR A 986 34.53 -16.91 -24.33
N ARG A 987 35.69 -16.31 -24.00
CA ARG A 987 37.00 -16.98 -23.86
C ARG A 987 37.37 -17.87 -25.04
N CYS A 988 37.33 -17.30 -26.26
CA CYS A 988 37.81 -17.98 -27.46
C CYS A 988 39.33 -17.87 -27.55
N GLU A 989 40.05 -18.87 -27.02
CA GLU A 989 41.53 -18.91 -27.02
C GLU A 989 42.12 -18.90 -28.44
N GLU A 990 41.45 -19.50 -29.42
CA GLU A 990 41.82 -19.48 -30.84
C GLU A 990 41.92 -18.06 -31.45
N ALA A 991 41.25 -17.07 -30.84
CA ALA A 991 41.34 -15.68 -31.28
C ALA A 991 42.71 -15.04 -31.01
N SER A 992 43.56 -15.64 -30.18
CA SER A 992 44.75 -14.99 -29.61
C SER A 992 45.71 -14.43 -30.67
N GLU A 993 46.14 -15.24 -31.63
CA GLU A 993 47.07 -14.79 -32.70
C GLU A 993 46.46 -13.67 -33.55
N MET A 994 45.15 -13.78 -33.85
CA MET A 994 44.40 -12.75 -34.57
C MET A 994 44.31 -11.44 -33.76
N MET A 995 44.16 -11.51 -32.43
CA MET A 995 44.12 -10.31 -31.59
C MET A 995 45.48 -9.64 -31.48
N VAL A 996 46.58 -10.40 -31.46
CA VAL A 996 47.94 -9.82 -31.50
C VAL A 996 48.14 -9.07 -32.81
N ALA A 997 47.85 -9.71 -33.95
CA ALA A 997 47.93 -9.07 -35.26
C ALA A 997 47.07 -7.79 -35.35
N LEU A 998 45.82 -7.83 -34.87
CA LEU A 998 44.94 -6.67 -34.88
C LEU A 998 45.35 -5.56 -33.88
N ALA A 999 46.06 -5.88 -32.80
CA ALA A 999 46.56 -4.89 -31.86
C ALA A 999 47.81 -4.15 -32.39
N THR A 1000 48.70 -4.87 -33.08
CA THR A 1000 50.00 -4.34 -33.56
C THR A 1000 49.94 -3.73 -34.95
N HIS A 1001 48.95 -4.06 -35.79
CA HIS A 1001 48.81 -3.49 -37.14
C HIS A 1001 48.57 -1.97 -37.09
N GLU A 1002 49.58 -1.16 -37.44
CA GLU A 1002 49.53 0.29 -37.24
C GLU A 1002 48.46 0.99 -38.10
N GLU A 1003 48.13 0.44 -39.28
CA GLU A 1003 47.11 0.99 -40.18
C GLU A 1003 45.66 0.56 -39.83
N GLU A 1004 45.46 -0.29 -38.81
CA GLU A 1004 44.10 -0.66 -38.34
C GLU A 1004 43.47 0.41 -37.43
N SER A 1005 42.14 0.46 -37.40
CA SER A 1005 41.44 1.56 -36.71
C SER A 1005 41.68 1.54 -35.19
N PRO A 1006 41.79 2.70 -34.52
CA PRO A 1006 42.04 2.76 -33.08
C PRO A 1006 41.00 1.99 -32.25
N GLU A 1007 39.74 1.97 -32.68
CA GLU A 1007 38.68 1.22 -31.99
C GLU A 1007 38.89 -0.30 -32.06
N LEU A 1008 39.36 -0.82 -33.20
CA LEU A 1008 39.66 -2.26 -33.37
C LEU A 1008 40.91 -2.65 -32.58
N ARG A 1009 41.96 -1.84 -32.65
CA ARG A 1009 43.19 -2.04 -31.88
C ARG A 1009 42.90 -2.05 -30.37
N ALA A 1010 42.11 -1.10 -29.87
CA ALA A 1010 41.68 -1.05 -28.48
C ALA A 1010 40.81 -2.26 -28.08
N ALA A 1011 39.88 -2.69 -28.95
CA ALA A 1011 39.07 -3.88 -28.71
C ALA A 1011 39.92 -5.15 -28.65
N ALA A 1012 40.93 -5.29 -29.51
CA ALA A 1012 41.83 -6.44 -29.54
C ALA A 1012 42.72 -6.50 -28.28
N ILE A 1013 43.29 -5.36 -27.85
CA ILE A 1013 44.06 -5.26 -26.59
C ILE A 1013 43.19 -5.63 -25.37
N ALA A 1014 41.97 -5.08 -25.29
CA ALA A 1014 41.03 -5.42 -24.22
C ALA A 1014 40.58 -6.89 -24.25
N THR A 1015 40.61 -7.53 -25.43
CA THR A 1015 40.28 -8.94 -25.62
C THR A 1015 41.42 -9.85 -25.17
N LEU A 1016 42.67 -9.54 -25.54
CA LEU A 1016 43.86 -10.25 -25.01
C LEU A 1016 43.88 -10.20 -23.48
N GLY A 1017 43.62 -9.04 -22.88
CA GLY A 1017 43.52 -8.89 -21.42
C GLY A 1017 42.45 -9.77 -20.75
N LYS A 1018 41.38 -10.14 -21.46
CA LYS A 1018 40.35 -11.09 -21.00
C LYS A 1018 40.72 -12.57 -21.21
N LEU A 1019 41.58 -12.86 -22.18
CA LEU A 1019 42.05 -14.22 -22.48
C LEU A 1019 43.24 -14.61 -21.58
N HIS A 1020 44.27 -13.77 -21.52
CA HIS A 1020 45.59 -14.10 -20.94
C HIS A 1020 45.94 -13.32 -19.67
N GLY A 1021 45.10 -12.38 -19.25
CA GLY A 1021 45.32 -11.60 -18.02
C GLY A 1021 46.67 -10.87 -18.04
N PRO A 1022 47.52 -10.99 -16.99
CA PRO A 1022 48.84 -10.35 -16.94
C PRO A 1022 49.80 -10.76 -18.07
N GLU A 1023 49.68 -11.99 -18.61
CA GLU A 1023 50.60 -12.49 -19.64
C GLU A 1023 50.45 -11.75 -20.97
N SER A 1024 49.28 -11.11 -21.19
CA SER A 1024 49.01 -10.19 -22.30
C SER A 1024 50.07 -9.10 -22.46
N VAL A 1025 50.73 -8.67 -21.38
CA VAL A 1025 51.78 -7.64 -21.43
C VAL A 1025 53.05 -8.16 -22.09
N GLY A 1026 53.39 -9.44 -21.90
CA GLY A 1026 54.50 -10.08 -22.61
C GLY A 1026 54.16 -10.41 -24.07
N ILE A 1027 52.88 -10.68 -24.35
CA ILE A 1027 52.35 -10.96 -25.70
C ILE A 1027 52.26 -9.70 -26.56
N LEU A 1028 51.99 -8.53 -25.96
CA LEU A 1028 51.96 -7.22 -26.62
C LEU A 1028 53.30 -6.44 -26.53
N GLY A 1029 54.31 -7.03 -25.90
CA GLY A 1029 55.64 -6.43 -25.68
C GLY A 1029 56.74 -6.97 -26.60
N GLN A 1030 56.37 -7.74 -27.62
CA GLN A 1030 57.24 -8.26 -28.70
C GLN A 1030 56.81 -7.65 -30.04
#